data_AF-A0A848JY68-F1
#
_entry.id   AF-A0A848JY68-F1
#
_cell.length_a   1.000
_cell.length_b   1.000
_cell.length_c   1.000
_cell.angle_alpha   90.00
_cell.angle_beta   90.00
_cell.angle_gamma   90.00
#
_symmetry.space_group_name_H-M   'P 1'
#
loop_
_entity.id
_entity.type
_entity.pdbx_description
1 polymer ?
#
loop_
_entity_poly.entity_id
_entity_poly.type
_entity_poly.pdbx_seq_one_letter_code
_entity_poly.pdbx_strand_id
1 'polypeptide(L)'
;MTILEAAVAYGRLGYRIFPCDPHAEKPRSKRPLVVADKDADGKPIEGTGWPLKASCNEAQIRAWWKRWPDALIGMAPGWAGGYVVDLDPKGESVEAVEARLAEAIGGALPAGPRTITQSGGRHVWFRRPEGAHWPNDPPGLKNIDIRCDAGYVILPPSVMRNGNAYSWEGVPFDPATAPEVPPALLALIANRKAGKREAGPADTPEPQESGPARALASDRPGEVAKRNYARKALDRIAADLARAAEGTRGTELYAAACALGRFIAAGAISEREAMAALEDGAEACGLVLADGRPRVLREIQRGLGVGRADAADVIARLDDIAREAESRQRPSGGGVYPPEAPLPDGAIPEPSRRREARSAPAPMGGDEADPDGSEPYSSEPADDADGGDDGPSDGAAPGTDMDVVAACARLDHSDTDNAKRFVAHFGRDLTVLETEGIINTDYCAWAGTHWDMVGGNDAAVRLAKQVGGLIGLEADLLAATAFELRAMEDGDQAEEDLARLEKSSDSWTDADKAQVKRLQRVIDAGAEARAALDKRRVARRKFGVSSKNKARIVALKDLAACDLTRKPEGFNADPRAFACLTHTIQFGRRPDPECPDPDVVRLVPYAKTVKGHRREDFITKVLPVAYDKDAKAPRFEAFMARFLPIEAVRRCVQVGAGLGLLGLPVQKVFFHYGNGANGKSVFLETLVRVFGALASSLPTEAIIGTNDKQGGAASPELARLYGVRFVRVVELPANVPLREDVVKKLTGGETIPVRNLFKGFFEFRPVFIAHMSGNGYPKIDGTDNGIWRRIAVIHWPIALEDSEQRDFEEVVGELAAEAPGILNWLIEGALTYLREGLILPPEVRAATQEYRDEMDVVGQFVASCVEPAPGMWVTARAAYRAYADWSDENGKKPVTETRFGRDMKRKLQHGRNGAGVHVYQDCRLVNLPDPISAPRSPDDDR
;
A
#
# COMPACT_ATOMS: atom_id res chain seq x y z
N MET A 1 56.52 0.95 -3.04
CA MET A 1 55.19 1.32 -3.58
C MET A 1 54.64 2.44 -2.70
N THR A 2 54.34 3.60 -3.27
CA THR A 2 53.69 4.72 -2.56
C THR A 2 52.23 4.37 -2.24
N ILE A 3 51.60 5.09 -1.30
CA ILE A 3 50.17 4.88 -0.96
C ILE A 3 49.29 5.12 -2.20
N LEU A 4 49.61 6.13 -3.02
CA LEU A 4 48.91 6.39 -4.28
C LEU A 4 49.07 5.23 -5.28
N GLU A 5 50.28 4.69 -5.44
CA GLU A 5 50.50 3.54 -6.33
C GLU A 5 49.69 2.33 -5.87
N ALA A 6 49.61 2.09 -4.56
CA ALA A 6 48.78 1.04 -3.99
C ALA A 6 47.29 1.28 -4.25
N ALA A 7 46.81 2.50 -4.03
CA ALA A 7 45.43 2.91 -4.27
C ALA A 7 45.03 2.69 -5.75
N VAL A 8 45.90 3.09 -6.68
CA VAL A 8 45.69 2.87 -8.12
C VAL A 8 45.72 1.37 -8.46
N ALA A 9 46.63 0.60 -7.86
CA ALA A 9 46.69 -0.85 -8.06
C ALA A 9 45.39 -1.54 -7.64
N TYR A 10 44.83 -1.17 -6.48
CA TYR A 10 43.52 -1.68 -6.05
C TYR A 10 42.39 -1.25 -6.99
N GLY A 11 42.41 0.00 -7.46
CA GLY A 11 41.44 0.47 -8.46
C GLY A 11 41.45 -0.36 -9.75
N ARG A 12 42.65 -0.75 -10.22
CA ARG A 12 42.83 -1.61 -11.41
C ARG A 12 42.34 -3.04 -11.19
N LEU A 13 42.35 -3.54 -9.96
CA LEU A 13 41.74 -4.81 -9.57
C LEU A 13 40.20 -4.72 -9.45
N GLY A 14 39.61 -3.57 -9.77
CA GLY A 14 38.16 -3.35 -9.72
C GLY A 14 37.67 -2.88 -8.35
N TYR A 15 38.56 -2.64 -7.39
CA TYR A 15 38.16 -2.18 -6.06
C TYR A 15 37.76 -0.71 -6.10
N ARG A 16 36.57 -0.43 -5.57
CA ARG A 16 36.08 0.94 -5.42
C ARG A 16 36.68 1.54 -4.15
N ILE A 17 37.67 2.40 -4.32
CA ILE A 17 38.43 2.99 -3.23
C ILE A 17 38.09 4.46 -3.02
N PHE A 18 38.42 4.99 -1.83
CA PHE A 18 38.26 6.40 -1.48
C PHE A 18 39.24 6.81 -0.35
N PRO A 19 39.62 8.09 -0.25
CA PRO A 19 40.58 8.56 0.75
C PRO A 19 39.95 8.71 2.15
N CYS A 20 40.68 8.28 3.19
CA CYS A 20 40.29 8.44 4.60
C CYS A 20 41.35 9.22 5.40
N ASP A 21 40.92 9.87 6.49
CA ASP A 21 41.74 10.72 7.34
C ASP A 21 42.75 9.87 8.18
N PRO A 22 44.07 10.14 8.11
CA PRO A 22 45.11 9.35 8.77
C PRO A 22 45.30 9.66 10.27
N HIS A 23 44.54 10.58 10.88
CA HIS A 23 44.70 10.89 12.30
C HIS A 23 44.31 9.71 13.21
N ALA A 24 44.96 9.59 14.38
CA ALA A 24 44.67 8.51 15.34
C ALA A 24 43.50 8.85 16.29
N GLU A 25 43.17 10.13 16.46
CA GLU A 25 42.22 10.60 17.48
C GLU A 25 40.79 10.80 16.91
N LYS A 26 39.78 10.42 17.69
CA LYS A 26 38.36 10.70 17.38
C LYS A 26 38.07 12.20 17.58
N PRO A 27 37.19 12.81 16.76
CA PRO A 27 36.29 12.19 15.78
C PRO A 27 36.89 12.08 14.36
N ARG A 28 38.16 12.43 14.16
CA ARG A 28 38.78 12.45 12.83
C ARG A 28 39.27 11.09 12.36
N SER A 29 39.62 10.21 13.28
CA SER A 29 40.30 8.96 12.95
C SER A 29 39.55 8.11 11.93
N LYS A 30 40.24 7.78 10.82
CA LYS A 30 39.78 6.88 9.75
C LYS A 30 38.49 7.34 9.07
N ARG A 31 38.13 8.63 9.19
CA ARG A 31 36.90 9.17 8.60
C ARG A 31 37.10 9.40 7.10
N PRO A 32 36.10 9.11 6.24
CA PRO A 32 36.18 9.37 4.80
C PRO A 32 36.35 10.87 4.53
N LEU A 33 37.33 11.22 3.69
CA LEU A 33 37.63 12.61 3.31
C LEU A 33 36.72 13.10 2.16
N VAL A 34 36.12 12.16 1.43
CA VAL A 34 35.05 12.41 0.45
C VAL A 34 33.72 12.61 1.17
N VAL A 35 33.49 13.84 1.64
CA VAL A 35 32.23 14.23 2.29
C VAL A 35 31.09 14.34 1.28
N ALA A 36 29.85 14.26 1.79
CA ALA A 36 28.67 14.62 1.02
C ALA A 36 28.80 16.07 0.53
N ASP A 37 28.47 16.29 -0.74
CA ASP A 37 28.30 17.62 -1.29
C ASP A 37 27.24 18.35 -0.49
N LYS A 38 27.31 19.68 -0.45
CA LYS A 38 26.35 20.50 0.28
C LYS A 38 25.50 21.27 -0.72
N ASP A 39 24.21 21.42 -0.43
CA ASP A 39 23.32 22.28 -1.19
C ASP A 39 23.63 23.76 -0.92
N ALA A 40 22.88 24.64 -1.57
CA ALA A 40 23.03 26.09 -1.44
C ALA A 40 22.86 26.59 0.00
N ASP A 41 22.16 25.84 0.85
CA ASP A 41 21.92 26.14 2.27
C ASP A 41 22.99 25.53 3.19
N GLY A 42 24.02 24.90 2.63
CA GLY A 42 25.12 24.28 3.36
C GLY A 42 24.77 22.93 3.99
N LYS A 43 23.61 22.34 3.67
CA LYS A 43 23.16 21.05 4.16
C LYS A 43 23.72 19.91 3.28
N PRO A 44 24.22 18.81 3.86
CA PRO A 44 24.70 17.68 3.09
C PRO A 44 23.60 17.09 2.18
N ILE A 45 23.87 17.04 0.87
CA ILE A 45 23.05 16.41 -0.15
C ILE A 45 23.14 14.89 0.04
N GLU A 46 22.01 14.27 0.29
CA GLU A 46 21.91 12.83 0.47
C GLU A 46 22.37 12.09 -0.80
N GLY A 47 23.13 11.01 -0.63
CA GLY A 47 23.64 10.22 -1.77
C GLY A 47 24.92 10.75 -2.45
N THR A 48 25.55 11.79 -1.90
CA THR A 48 26.78 12.40 -2.45
C THR A 48 28.02 12.17 -1.59
N GLY A 49 27.94 11.39 -0.50
CA GLY A 49 29.09 11.03 0.32
C GLY A 49 29.79 9.74 -0.13
N TRP A 50 30.79 9.30 0.64
CA TRP A 50 31.12 7.88 0.71
C TRP A 50 29.84 7.09 1.14
N PRO A 51 29.52 5.88 0.65
CA PRO A 51 30.25 5.00 -0.29
C PRO A 51 30.05 5.31 -1.79
N LEU A 52 29.07 6.16 -2.14
CA LEU A 52 28.67 6.40 -3.54
C LEU A 52 29.69 7.18 -4.36
N LYS A 53 30.63 7.86 -3.70
CA LYS A 53 31.79 8.49 -4.33
C LYS A 53 33.00 7.56 -4.50
N ALA A 54 33.00 6.34 -3.97
CA ALA A 54 34.13 5.43 -4.13
C ALA A 54 34.30 5.03 -5.61
N SER A 55 35.55 4.96 -6.08
CA SER A 55 35.83 4.82 -7.52
C SER A 55 36.97 3.84 -7.78
N CYS A 56 36.88 3.12 -8.91
CA CYS A 56 37.98 2.36 -9.52
C CYS A 56 38.67 3.14 -10.65
N ASN A 57 38.18 4.35 -10.99
CA ASN A 57 38.74 5.17 -12.05
C ASN A 57 40.10 5.75 -11.60
N GLU A 58 41.15 5.38 -12.32
CA GLU A 58 42.53 5.77 -12.00
C GLU A 58 42.73 7.29 -11.96
N ALA A 59 42.11 8.06 -12.87
CA ALA A 59 42.24 9.50 -12.90
C ALA A 59 41.63 10.15 -11.66
N GLN A 60 40.47 9.65 -11.21
CA GLN A 60 39.81 10.12 -9.99
C GLN A 60 40.62 9.78 -8.72
N ILE A 61 41.18 8.56 -8.66
CA ILE A 61 42.04 8.12 -7.55
C ILE A 61 43.29 9.02 -7.46
N ARG A 62 43.96 9.26 -8.60
CA ARG A 62 45.12 10.16 -8.68
C ARG A 62 44.76 11.57 -8.25
N ALA A 63 43.59 12.08 -8.64
CA ALA A 63 43.12 13.40 -8.21
C ALA A 63 42.90 13.50 -6.70
N TRP A 64 42.35 12.46 -6.07
CA TRP A 64 42.16 12.44 -4.61
C TRP A 64 43.49 12.43 -3.85
N TRP A 65 44.44 11.59 -4.24
CA TRP A 65 45.74 11.53 -3.56
C TRP A 65 46.67 12.68 -3.93
N LYS A 66 46.40 13.41 -5.03
CA LYS A 66 47.01 14.74 -5.26
C LYS A 66 46.51 15.76 -4.23
N ARG A 67 45.23 15.68 -3.85
CA ARG A 67 44.61 16.58 -2.86
C ARG A 67 44.94 16.18 -1.42
N TRP A 68 45.05 14.88 -1.14
CA TRP A 68 45.36 14.33 0.17
C TRP A 68 46.47 13.27 0.05
N PRO A 69 47.75 13.69 -0.03
CA PRO A 69 48.87 12.77 -0.27
C PRO A 69 49.02 11.69 0.80
N ASP A 70 48.68 12.02 2.05
CA ASP A 70 48.84 11.13 3.21
C ASP A 70 47.54 10.38 3.58
N ALA A 71 46.53 10.39 2.71
CA ALA A 71 45.25 9.74 3.00
C ALA A 71 45.39 8.21 3.07
N LEU A 72 44.66 7.60 4.00
CA LEU A 72 44.49 6.14 4.06
C LEU A 72 43.60 5.67 2.90
N ILE A 73 43.76 4.42 2.49
CA ILE A 73 42.98 3.78 1.42
C ILE A 73 41.75 3.11 2.05
N GLY A 74 40.58 3.73 1.91
CA GLY A 74 39.30 3.15 2.29
C GLY A 74 38.68 2.33 1.15
N MET A 75 38.04 1.21 1.48
CA MET A 75 37.29 0.37 0.53
C MET A 75 36.04 -0.22 1.18
N ALA A 76 34.93 -0.33 0.43
CA ALA A 76 33.75 -1.10 0.82
C ALA A 76 33.91 -2.58 0.43
N PRO A 77 34.01 -3.53 1.40
CA PRO A 77 34.25 -4.95 1.09
C PRO A 77 33.15 -5.57 0.24
N GLY A 78 31.88 -5.31 0.53
CA GLY A 78 30.76 -5.96 -0.16
C GLY A 78 30.71 -5.68 -1.66
N TRP A 79 31.18 -4.50 -2.07
CA TRP A 79 31.25 -4.08 -3.48
C TRP A 79 32.42 -4.72 -4.23
N ALA A 80 33.46 -5.15 -3.51
CA ALA A 80 34.58 -5.91 -4.05
C ALA A 80 34.35 -7.43 -3.98
N GLY A 81 33.12 -7.87 -3.62
CA GLY A 81 32.81 -9.29 -3.42
C GLY A 81 33.43 -9.88 -2.15
N GLY A 82 33.76 -9.03 -1.17
CA GLY A 82 34.38 -9.44 0.10
C GLY A 82 33.41 -9.39 1.29
N TYR A 83 33.65 -10.30 2.23
CA TYR A 83 33.02 -10.35 3.54
C TYR A 83 34.11 -10.40 4.60
N VAL A 84 34.16 -9.40 5.47
CA VAL A 84 35.28 -9.24 6.41
C VAL A 84 34.81 -9.45 7.84
N VAL A 85 35.53 -10.29 8.56
CA VAL A 85 35.45 -10.41 10.01
C VAL A 85 36.55 -9.54 10.63
N ASP A 86 36.15 -8.54 11.41
CA ASP A 86 37.02 -7.57 12.08
C ASP A 86 37.25 -8.00 13.54
N LEU A 87 38.46 -8.45 13.85
CA LEU A 87 38.89 -8.92 15.17
C LEU A 87 39.66 -7.80 15.89
N ASP A 88 39.03 -7.15 16.87
CA ASP A 88 39.57 -5.96 17.56
C ASP A 88 39.92 -6.24 19.04
N PRO A 89 41.18 -6.59 19.37
CA PRO A 89 41.58 -7.12 20.66
C PRO A 89 41.27 -6.26 21.90
N LYS A 90 41.18 -4.93 21.82
CA LYS A 90 40.83 -4.01 22.93
C LYS A 90 41.22 -4.47 24.36
N GLY A 91 42.48 -4.85 24.58
CA GLY A 91 43.00 -5.27 25.89
C GLY A 91 43.18 -6.78 26.11
N GLU A 92 42.79 -7.64 25.16
CA GLU A 92 43.16 -9.07 25.07
C GLU A 92 44.09 -9.31 23.85
N SER A 93 44.61 -10.52 23.64
CA SER A 93 45.36 -10.84 22.41
C SER A 93 44.42 -11.10 21.23
N VAL A 94 44.86 -10.84 20.00
CA VAL A 94 44.04 -11.11 18.80
C VAL A 94 43.80 -12.62 18.64
N GLU A 95 44.74 -13.44 19.08
CA GLU A 95 44.61 -14.90 19.15
C GLU A 95 43.48 -15.34 20.10
N ALA A 96 43.27 -14.64 21.21
CA ALA A 96 42.16 -14.94 22.14
C ALA A 96 40.80 -14.57 21.52
N VAL A 97 40.71 -13.45 20.79
CA VAL A 97 39.50 -13.07 20.04
C VAL A 97 39.19 -14.09 18.94
N GLU A 98 40.21 -14.52 18.20
CA GLU A 98 40.07 -15.51 17.13
C GLU A 98 39.70 -16.90 17.67
N ALA A 99 40.30 -17.34 18.78
CA ALA A 99 39.97 -18.61 19.43
C ALA A 99 38.51 -18.64 19.91
N ARG A 100 38.00 -17.54 20.46
CA ARG A 100 36.60 -17.42 20.87
C ARG A 100 35.63 -17.48 19.70
N LEU A 101 36.01 -16.93 18.55
CA LEU A 101 35.21 -17.09 17.33
C LEU A 101 35.25 -18.54 16.85
N ALA A 102 36.42 -19.17 16.85
CA ALA A 102 36.60 -20.56 16.45
C ALA A 102 35.79 -21.53 17.33
N GLU A 103 35.77 -21.32 18.64
CA GLU A 103 34.94 -22.08 19.58
C GLU A 103 33.45 -21.92 19.26
N ALA A 104 32.99 -20.69 19.04
CA ALA A 104 31.58 -20.40 18.75
C ALA A 104 31.08 -20.98 17.42
N ILE A 105 31.96 -21.13 16.42
CA ILE A 105 31.61 -21.73 15.12
C ILE A 105 31.95 -23.23 15.04
N GLY A 106 32.48 -23.82 16.12
CA GLY A 106 32.81 -25.24 16.21
C GLY A 106 34.05 -25.67 15.42
N GLY A 107 34.96 -24.74 15.10
CA GLY A 107 36.18 -25.03 14.33
C GLY A 107 37.01 -23.80 14.00
N ALA A 108 38.27 -24.01 13.60
CA ALA A 108 39.14 -22.91 13.19
C ALA A 108 38.63 -22.21 11.92
N LEU A 109 38.85 -20.89 11.82
CA LEU A 109 38.56 -20.15 10.60
C LEU A 109 39.41 -20.68 9.43
N PRO A 110 38.86 -20.77 8.21
CA PRO A 110 39.61 -21.12 7.02
C PRO A 110 40.85 -20.24 6.85
N ALA A 111 41.95 -20.84 6.41
CA ALA A 111 43.12 -20.07 6.00
C ALA A 111 42.76 -19.21 4.78
N GLY A 112 43.16 -17.94 4.81
CA GLY A 112 42.81 -16.99 3.77
C GLY A 112 43.52 -15.64 3.94
N PRO A 113 43.20 -14.67 3.07
CA PRO A 113 43.78 -13.33 3.14
C PRO A 113 43.48 -12.67 4.49
N ARG A 114 44.52 -12.15 5.14
CA ARG A 114 44.41 -11.45 6.43
C ARG A 114 45.07 -10.08 6.36
N THR A 115 44.45 -9.09 7.00
CA THR A 115 45.06 -7.77 7.18
C THR A 115 45.37 -7.56 8.65
N ILE A 116 46.60 -7.20 8.99
CA ILE A 116 46.96 -6.73 10.32
C ILE A 116 46.58 -5.25 10.39
N THR A 117 45.77 -4.90 11.40
CA THR A 117 45.31 -3.52 11.63
C THR A 117 46.34 -2.72 12.42
N GLN A 118 46.25 -1.40 12.34
CA GLN A 118 47.15 -0.46 13.05
C GLN A 118 47.17 -0.59 14.59
N SER A 119 46.22 -1.32 15.19
CA SER A 119 46.11 -1.54 16.65
C SER A 119 46.42 -2.98 17.06
N GLY A 120 46.92 -3.82 16.15
CA GLY A 120 47.24 -5.22 16.43
C GLY A 120 46.06 -6.20 16.30
N GLY A 121 44.89 -5.73 15.85
CA GLY A 121 43.77 -6.59 15.43
C GLY A 121 43.93 -7.17 14.03
N ARG A 122 43.00 -8.01 13.58
CA ARG A 122 43.03 -8.66 12.26
C ARG A 122 41.71 -8.48 11.50
N HIS A 123 41.78 -8.17 10.22
CA HIS A 123 40.66 -8.40 9.29
C HIS A 123 40.86 -9.76 8.61
N VAL A 124 39.93 -10.68 8.77
CA VAL A 124 39.91 -11.98 8.07
C VAL A 124 38.93 -11.89 6.92
N TRP A 125 39.41 -12.18 5.70
CA TRP A 125 38.65 -11.97 4.48
C TRP A 125 38.07 -13.26 3.91
N PHE A 126 36.80 -13.19 3.54
CA PHE A 126 36.07 -14.25 2.87
C PHE A 126 35.44 -13.73 1.57
N ARG A 127 35.11 -14.64 0.66
CA ARG A 127 34.24 -14.35 -0.47
C ARG A 127 32.84 -14.04 0.03
N ARG A 128 32.25 -12.96 -0.48
CA ARG A 128 30.87 -12.57 -0.15
C ARG A 128 29.90 -13.68 -0.56
N PRO A 129 28.99 -14.12 0.33
CA PRO A 129 27.97 -15.11 -0.01
C PRO A 129 27.00 -14.57 -1.08
N GLU A 130 26.45 -15.46 -1.90
CA GLU A 130 25.39 -15.11 -2.84
C GLU A 130 24.13 -14.62 -2.08
N GLY A 131 23.44 -13.61 -2.62
CA GLY A 131 22.27 -13.01 -1.98
C GLY A 131 22.17 -11.49 -2.19
N ALA A 132 20.99 -10.93 -1.94
CA ALA A 132 20.68 -9.54 -2.28
C ALA A 132 21.35 -8.49 -1.36
N HIS A 133 21.57 -8.81 -0.06
CA HIS A 133 22.19 -7.88 0.87
C HIS A 133 22.80 -8.55 2.12
N TRP A 134 24.04 -8.18 2.44
CA TRP A 134 24.78 -8.60 3.63
C TRP A 134 25.26 -7.37 4.42
N PRO A 135 24.51 -6.93 5.45
CA PRO A 135 24.88 -5.77 6.28
C PRO A 135 26.05 -6.07 7.23
N ASN A 136 26.49 -5.07 8.01
CA ASN A 136 27.59 -5.16 8.98
C ASN A 136 27.16 -5.80 10.32
N ASP A 137 26.31 -6.81 10.31
CA ASP A 137 25.75 -7.35 11.55
C ASP A 137 26.80 -8.18 12.31
N PRO A 138 27.13 -7.85 13.57
CA PRO A 138 28.13 -8.62 14.30
C PRO A 138 27.57 -9.97 14.77
N PRO A 139 28.43 -10.98 14.96
CA PRO A 139 28.05 -12.30 15.47
C PRO A 139 27.50 -12.30 16.91
N GLY A 140 27.52 -11.16 17.61
CA GLY A 140 27.11 -11.07 19.02
C GLY A 140 28.20 -11.49 20.01
N LEU A 141 29.41 -11.75 19.51
CA LEU A 141 30.60 -12.02 20.31
C LEU A 141 31.35 -10.70 20.57
N LYS A 142 31.93 -10.55 21.77
CA LYS A 142 32.70 -9.37 22.16
C LYS A 142 33.83 -9.10 21.15
N ASN A 143 34.19 -7.84 20.87
CA ASN A 143 35.40 -7.53 20.09
C ASN A 143 35.45 -8.12 18.65
N ILE A 144 34.31 -8.55 18.09
CA ILE A 144 34.21 -9.08 16.74
C ILE A 144 33.10 -8.34 16.00
N ASP A 145 33.42 -7.75 14.85
CA ASP A 145 32.47 -7.04 13.99
C ASP A 145 32.51 -7.58 12.55
N ILE A 146 31.49 -7.27 11.76
CA ILE A 146 31.42 -7.64 10.33
C ILE A 146 31.48 -6.37 9.47
N ARG A 147 32.23 -6.43 8.37
CA ARG A 147 32.24 -5.39 7.33
C ARG A 147 31.92 -6.01 5.97
N CYS A 148 30.78 -5.61 5.39
CA CYS A 148 30.37 -6.05 4.06
C CYS A 148 29.69 -4.90 3.28
N ASP A 149 28.38 -4.91 3.07
CA ASP A 149 27.70 -3.97 2.15
C ASP A 149 27.50 -2.56 2.74
N ALA A 150 27.40 -2.44 4.06
CA ALA A 150 27.10 -1.19 4.76
C ALA A 150 28.31 -0.58 5.47
N GLY A 151 29.53 -1.07 5.20
CA GLY A 151 30.75 -0.73 5.93
C GLY A 151 31.97 -0.59 5.05
N TYR A 152 33.06 -0.10 5.63
CA TYR A 152 34.36 -0.02 4.98
C TYR A 152 35.47 -0.50 5.88
N VAL A 153 36.58 -0.82 5.23
CA VAL A 153 37.85 -1.14 5.86
C VAL A 153 38.95 -0.24 5.29
N ILE A 154 40.07 -0.16 6.01
CA ILE A 154 41.30 0.46 5.53
C ILE A 154 42.21 -0.62 4.97
N LEU A 155 42.70 -0.44 3.75
CA LEU A 155 43.57 -1.39 3.06
C LEU A 155 45.07 -1.12 3.31
N PRO A 156 45.91 -2.16 3.38
CA PRO A 156 47.37 -2.01 3.32
C PRO A 156 47.82 -1.37 2.01
N PRO A 157 48.95 -0.63 1.95
CA PRO A 157 49.89 -0.36 3.02
C PRO A 157 49.59 0.97 3.74
N SER A 158 48.32 1.31 3.99
CA SER A 158 47.96 2.59 4.63
C SER A 158 48.69 2.79 5.97
N VAL A 159 49.21 4.00 6.20
CA VAL A 159 49.96 4.36 7.41
C VAL A 159 49.24 5.50 8.14
N MET A 160 48.94 5.28 9.42
CA MET A 160 48.39 6.29 10.31
C MET A 160 49.43 7.37 10.62
N ARG A 161 48.98 8.56 11.02
CA ARG A 161 49.88 9.69 11.33
C ARG A 161 50.82 9.43 12.52
N ASN A 162 50.45 8.52 13.42
CA ASN A 162 51.28 8.07 14.54
C ASN A 162 52.34 7.02 14.15
N GLY A 163 52.43 6.65 12.87
CA GLY A 163 53.40 5.66 12.35
C GLY A 163 52.88 4.23 12.28
N ASN A 164 51.72 3.93 12.88
CA ASN A 164 51.15 2.58 12.83
C ASN A 164 50.61 2.27 11.44
N ALA A 165 50.90 1.09 10.90
CA ALA A 165 50.56 0.73 9.53
C ALA A 165 49.61 -0.47 9.45
N TYR A 166 48.85 -0.53 8.35
CA TYR A 166 48.13 -1.73 7.93
C TYR A 166 49.02 -2.56 7.02
N SER A 167 49.11 -3.86 7.25
CA SER A 167 49.90 -4.79 6.42
C SER A 167 49.08 -6.03 6.04
N TRP A 168 49.38 -6.61 4.89
CA TRP A 168 48.86 -7.93 4.54
C TRP A 168 49.65 -9.00 5.28
N GLU A 169 48.93 -9.94 5.87
CA GLU A 169 49.45 -11.20 6.39
C GLU A 169 49.10 -12.27 5.36
N GLY A 170 50.06 -12.59 4.49
CA GLY A 170 49.86 -13.49 3.34
C GLY A 170 49.47 -12.77 2.05
N VAL A 171 48.71 -13.46 1.20
CA VAL A 171 48.29 -12.96 -0.11
C VAL A 171 47.17 -11.92 0.06
N PRO A 172 47.17 -10.80 -0.68
CA PRO A 172 46.07 -9.84 -0.67
C PRO A 172 44.72 -10.49 -1.03
N PHE A 173 43.63 -9.89 -0.55
CA PHE A 173 42.29 -10.34 -0.90
C PHE A 173 42.08 -10.32 -2.42
N ASP A 174 41.50 -11.40 -2.93
CA ASP A 174 40.97 -11.55 -4.29
C ASP A 174 39.65 -12.35 -4.16
N PRO A 175 38.49 -11.80 -4.60
CA PRO A 175 37.20 -12.47 -4.46
C PRO A 175 37.12 -13.81 -5.19
N ALA A 176 37.92 -14.01 -6.26
CA ALA A 176 37.93 -15.27 -7.00
C ALA A 176 38.55 -16.41 -6.18
N THR A 177 39.57 -16.11 -5.37
CA THR A 177 40.37 -17.12 -4.64
C THR A 177 40.11 -17.15 -3.14
N ALA A 178 39.43 -16.15 -2.58
CA ALA A 178 39.10 -16.09 -1.16
C ALA A 178 38.21 -17.26 -0.71
N PRO A 179 38.40 -17.79 0.52
CA PRO A 179 37.57 -18.85 1.06
C PRO A 179 36.12 -18.39 1.27
N GLU A 180 35.17 -19.31 1.20
CA GLU A 180 33.77 -19.03 1.52
C GLU A 180 33.58 -18.73 3.01
N VAL A 181 32.55 -17.96 3.34
CA VAL A 181 32.20 -17.69 4.74
C VAL A 181 31.76 -19.00 5.40
N PRO A 182 32.31 -19.37 6.57
CA PRO A 182 31.86 -20.56 7.29
C PRO A 182 30.33 -20.54 7.52
N PRO A 183 29.58 -21.57 7.12
CA PRO A 183 28.13 -21.60 7.31
C PRO A 183 27.72 -21.43 8.78
N ALA A 184 28.52 -21.97 9.71
CA ALA A 184 28.31 -21.79 11.15
C ALA A 184 28.41 -20.32 11.60
N LEU A 185 29.25 -19.50 10.95
CA LEU A 185 29.32 -18.06 11.23
C LEU A 185 28.06 -17.34 10.75
N LEU A 186 27.55 -17.68 9.56
CA LEU A 186 26.29 -17.13 9.05
C LEU A 186 25.10 -17.54 9.91
N ALA A 187 25.08 -18.81 10.36
CA ALA A 187 24.07 -19.32 11.28
C ALA A 187 24.12 -18.61 12.64
N LEU A 188 25.31 -18.33 13.18
CA LEU A 188 25.45 -17.59 14.44
C LEU A 188 24.87 -16.16 14.35
N ILE A 189 25.07 -15.49 13.21
CA ILE A 189 24.47 -14.16 12.94
C ILE A 189 22.94 -14.28 12.74
N ALA A 190 22.47 -15.30 12.02
CA ALA A 190 21.05 -15.53 11.76
C ALA A 190 20.29 -15.92 13.04
N ASN A 191 20.83 -16.81 13.86
CA ASN A 191 20.25 -17.27 15.13
C ASN A 191 20.19 -16.14 16.16
N ARG A 192 21.13 -15.19 16.13
CA ARG A 192 21.02 -13.97 16.93
C ARG A 192 19.86 -13.08 16.48
N LYS A 193 19.60 -13.00 15.16
CA LYS A 193 18.42 -12.30 14.62
C LYS A 193 17.13 -13.05 14.95
N ALA A 194 17.15 -14.38 14.92
CA ALA A 194 16.03 -15.24 15.30
C ALA A 194 15.74 -15.15 16.81
N GLY A 195 16.75 -15.21 17.69
CA GLY A 195 16.59 -15.01 19.14
C GLY A 195 16.26 -13.57 19.55
N LYS A 196 16.40 -12.59 18.66
CA LYS A 196 15.81 -11.25 18.79
C LYS A 196 14.38 -11.16 18.25
N ARG A 197 13.93 -12.17 17.48
CA ARG A 197 12.59 -12.31 16.90
C ARG A 197 11.73 -13.33 17.67
N GLU A 198 12.33 -14.25 18.42
CA GLU A 198 11.66 -15.27 19.24
C GLU A 198 11.50 -14.78 20.69
N ALA A 199 10.50 -13.92 20.87
CA ALA A 199 9.72 -13.84 22.09
C ALA A 199 8.25 -13.78 21.63
N GLY A 200 7.64 -14.96 21.45
CA GLY A 200 6.21 -15.14 21.07
C GLY A 200 6.00 -16.30 20.09
N PRO A 201 5.10 -17.28 20.36
CA PRO A 201 5.07 -18.57 19.67
C PRO A 201 4.08 -18.68 18.49
N ALA A 202 4.37 -19.71 17.69
CA ALA A 202 3.49 -20.55 16.85
C ALA A 202 3.39 -20.29 15.32
N ASP A 203 3.80 -21.36 14.63
CA ASP A 203 3.33 -21.93 13.36
C ASP A 203 3.40 -21.14 12.05
N THR A 204 4.36 -21.53 11.20
CA THR A 204 4.08 -21.91 9.80
C THR A 204 5.24 -22.72 9.19
N PRO A 205 5.01 -23.42 8.05
CA PRO A 205 5.33 -24.82 7.83
C PRO A 205 6.79 -25.07 7.37
N GLU A 206 7.17 -26.35 7.39
CA GLU A 206 8.47 -26.87 6.96
C GLU A 206 9.06 -26.18 5.72
N PRO A 207 10.35 -25.79 5.75
CA PRO A 207 11.02 -25.23 4.57
C PRO A 207 11.23 -26.32 3.53
N GLN A 208 10.52 -26.21 2.40
CA GLN A 208 10.89 -26.96 1.20
C GLN A 208 12.29 -26.53 0.75
N GLU A 209 13.22 -27.48 0.77
CA GLU A 209 14.60 -27.35 0.34
C GLU A 209 14.69 -26.81 -1.10
N SER A 210 15.32 -25.65 -1.28
CA SER A 210 15.77 -25.19 -2.58
C SER A 210 17.15 -25.78 -2.88
N GLY A 211 17.15 -26.94 -3.56
CA GLY A 211 18.30 -27.45 -4.30
C GLY A 211 18.67 -26.59 -5.53
N PRO A 212 19.77 -26.92 -6.22
CA PRO A 212 20.60 -25.96 -6.94
C PRO A 212 20.05 -25.54 -8.31
N ALA A 213 20.52 -24.36 -8.75
CA ALA A 213 20.51 -23.78 -10.09
C ALA A 213 19.82 -24.62 -11.20
N ARG A 214 18.60 -24.22 -11.60
CA ARG A 214 18.00 -24.66 -12.86
C ARG A 214 18.17 -23.59 -13.92
N ALA A 215 18.73 -24.04 -15.04
CA ALA A 215 18.96 -23.29 -16.27
C ALA A 215 17.71 -22.53 -16.76
N LEU A 216 17.98 -21.40 -17.43
CA LEU A 216 17.05 -20.74 -18.35
C LEU A 216 16.59 -21.73 -19.44
N ALA A 217 15.47 -22.41 -19.22
CA ALA A 217 14.55 -22.92 -20.23
C ALA A 217 13.47 -23.80 -19.57
N SER A 218 12.25 -23.28 -19.43
CA SER A 218 11.07 -24.15 -19.42
C SER A 218 10.06 -23.58 -20.41
N ASP A 219 9.84 -24.31 -21.52
CA ASP A 219 8.81 -24.02 -22.53
C ASP A 219 7.40 -24.34 -22.01
N ARG A 220 7.10 -23.94 -20.76
CA ARG A 220 5.75 -24.05 -20.21
C ARG A 220 4.92 -22.88 -20.72
N PRO A 221 3.71 -23.12 -21.26
CA PRO A 221 2.84 -22.07 -21.78
C PRO A 221 2.58 -20.93 -20.78
N GLY A 222 2.47 -21.27 -19.48
CA GLY A 222 2.30 -20.30 -18.41
C GLY A 222 3.50 -19.36 -18.22
N GLU A 223 4.72 -19.90 -18.24
CA GLU A 223 5.96 -19.12 -18.10
C GLU A 223 6.23 -18.25 -19.35
N VAL A 224 5.91 -18.78 -20.54
CA VAL A 224 5.95 -18.01 -21.80
C VAL A 224 4.94 -16.85 -21.76
N ALA A 225 3.73 -17.09 -21.24
CA ALA A 225 2.71 -16.04 -21.10
C ALA A 225 3.10 -14.95 -20.11
N LYS A 226 3.68 -15.33 -18.95
CA LYS A 226 4.25 -14.38 -17.96
C LYS A 226 5.31 -13.49 -18.60
N ARG A 227 6.27 -14.09 -19.31
CA ARG A 227 7.36 -13.37 -19.99
C ARG A 227 6.85 -12.44 -21.09
N ASN A 228 5.91 -12.89 -21.91
CA ASN A 228 5.31 -12.08 -22.97
C ASN A 228 4.52 -10.88 -22.41
N TYR A 229 3.80 -11.08 -21.31
CA TYR A 229 3.09 -10.00 -20.62
C TYR A 229 4.08 -8.98 -20.04
N ALA A 230 5.12 -9.44 -19.34
CA ALA A 230 6.12 -8.58 -18.73
C ALA A 230 6.98 -7.84 -19.77
N ARG A 231 7.29 -8.47 -20.92
CA ARG A 231 7.97 -7.81 -22.05
C ARG A 231 7.12 -6.68 -22.63
N LYS A 232 5.82 -6.90 -22.88
CA LYS A 232 4.90 -5.85 -23.36
C LYS A 232 4.76 -4.70 -22.35
N ALA A 233 4.80 -5.01 -21.05
CA ALA A 233 4.80 -3.98 -20.01
C ALA A 233 6.11 -3.17 -20.01
N LEU A 234 7.25 -3.84 -20.16
CA LEU A 234 8.57 -3.22 -20.30
C LEU A 234 8.63 -2.28 -21.52
N ASP A 235 8.21 -2.74 -22.69
CA ASP A 235 8.23 -1.93 -23.92
C ASP A 235 7.37 -0.68 -23.78
N ARG A 236 6.18 -0.81 -23.17
CA ARG A 236 5.29 0.32 -22.90
C ARG A 236 5.92 1.31 -21.92
N ILE A 237 6.44 0.84 -20.80
CA ILE A 237 7.04 1.67 -19.75
C ILE A 237 8.25 2.44 -20.30
N ALA A 238 9.09 1.78 -21.10
CA ALA A 238 10.23 2.41 -21.76
C ALA A 238 9.79 3.47 -22.79
N ALA A 239 8.76 3.17 -23.59
CA ALA A 239 8.23 4.11 -24.57
C ALA A 239 7.55 5.34 -23.92
N ASP A 240 6.89 5.16 -22.78
CA ASP A 240 6.27 6.25 -22.03
C ASP A 240 7.37 7.15 -21.41
N LEU A 241 8.41 6.55 -20.81
CA LEU A 241 9.59 7.26 -20.32
C LEU A 241 10.33 8.05 -21.42
N ALA A 242 10.45 7.49 -22.62
CA ALA A 242 11.09 8.14 -23.75
C ALA A 242 10.35 9.41 -24.21
N ARG A 243 9.03 9.51 -23.97
CA ARG A 243 8.19 10.68 -24.32
C ARG A 243 7.99 11.66 -23.15
N ALA A 244 8.64 11.42 -22.02
CA ALA A 244 8.48 12.21 -20.80
C ALA A 244 8.79 13.71 -21.00
N ALA A 245 7.86 14.56 -20.58
CA ALA A 245 7.97 16.01 -20.72
C ALA A 245 9.07 16.60 -19.82
N GLU A 246 9.70 17.69 -20.25
CA GLU A 246 10.74 18.37 -19.48
C GLU A 246 10.20 18.81 -18.11
N GLY A 247 10.92 18.45 -17.04
CA GLY A 247 10.48 18.67 -15.65
C GLY A 247 9.84 17.44 -14.97
N THR A 248 9.29 16.47 -15.71
CA THR A 248 8.71 15.23 -15.12
C THR A 248 9.59 13.99 -15.31
N ARG A 249 10.53 14.03 -16.28
CA ARG A 249 11.44 12.94 -16.67
C ARG A 249 12.05 12.14 -15.51
N GLY A 250 12.58 12.79 -14.47
CA GLY A 250 13.17 12.10 -13.32
C GLY A 250 12.16 11.37 -12.43
N THR A 251 10.95 11.92 -12.29
CA THR A 251 9.86 11.29 -11.55
C THR A 251 9.31 10.09 -12.33
N GLU A 252 9.18 10.24 -13.66
CA GLU A 252 8.75 9.16 -14.54
C GLU A 252 9.78 8.03 -14.62
N LEU A 253 11.08 8.34 -14.64
CA LEU A 253 12.16 7.36 -14.54
C LEU A 253 12.07 6.52 -13.27
N TYR A 254 11.87 7.18 -12.12
CA TYR A 254 11.75 6.51 -10.83
C TYR A 254 10.50 5.62 -10.77
N ALA A 255 9.37 6.12 -11.26
CA ALA A 255 8.12 5.36 -11.31
C ALA A 255 8.24 4.15 -12.26
N ALA A 256 8.87 4.34 -13.43
CA ALA A 256 9.16 3.29 -14.40
C ALA A 256 10.06 2.19 -13.80
N ALA A 257 11.10 2.60 -13.06
CA ALA A 257 11.98 1.69 -12.33
C ALA A 257 11.25 0.92 -11.21
N CYS A 258 10.41 1.57 -10.41
CA CYS A 258 9.55 0.87 -9.43
C CYS A 258 8.62 -0.14 -10.09
N ALA A 259 8.02 0.21 -11.23
CA ALA A 259 7.14 -0.71 -11.94
C ALA A 259 7.89 -1.94 -12.47
N LEU A 260 9.04 -1.77 -13.09
CA LEU A 260 9.85 -2.89 -13.61
C LEU A 260 10.48 -3.72 -12.49
N GLY A 261 10.78 -3.13 -11.33
CA GLY A 261 11.25 -3.84 -10.14
C GLY A 261 10.30 -4.94 -9.68
N ARG A 262 8.99 -4.71 -9.79
CA ARG A 262 7.95 -5.70 -9.45
C ARG A 262 7.96 -6.90 -10.40
N PHE A 263 8.15 -6.66 -11.70
CA PHE A 263 8.26 -7.73 -12.70
C PHE A 263 9.55 -8.54 -12.58
N ILE A 264 10.65 -7.93 -12.10
CA ILE A 264 11.90 -8.64 -11.79
C ILE A 264 11.72 -9.55 -10.58
N ALA A 265 11.07 -9.07 -9.51
CA ALA A 265 10.78 -9.88 -8.33
C ALA A 265 9.87 -11.09 -8.64
N ALA A 266 8.98 -10.93 -9.62
CA ALA A 266 8.15 -12.02 -10.14
C ALA A 266 8.88 -12.97 -11.11
N GLY A 267 10.17 -12.75 -11.40
CA GLY A 267 10.97 -13.57 -12.31
C GLY A 267 10.60 -13.45 -13.79
N ALA A 268 9.72 -12.51 -14.17
CA ALA A 268 9.16 -12.43 -15.53
C ALA A 268 10.03 -11.66 -16.54
N ILE A 269 10.93 -10.80 -16.06
CA ILE A 269 11.99 -10.12 -16.84
C ILE A 269 13.28 -10.07 -16.03
N SER A 270 14.43 -10.01 -16.70
CA SER A 270 15.71 -9.84 -16.03
C SER A 270 15.99 -8.39 -15.67
N GLU A 271 16.78 -8.17 -14.61
CA GLU A 271 17.28 -6.85 -14.25
C GLU A 271 18.06 -6.18 -15.38
N ARG A 272 18.80 -6.98 -16.17
CA ARG A 272 19.55 -6.48 -17.33
C ARG A 272 18.63 -5.91 -18.41
N GLU A 273 17.52 -6.59 -18.72
CA GLU A 273 16.54 -6.13 -19.71
C GLU A 273 15.83 -4.86 -19.22
N ALA A 274 15.45 -4.80 -17.94
CA ALA A 274 14.82 -3.62 -17.35
C ALA A 274 15.77 -2.41 -17.29
N MET A 275 17.03 -2.62 -16.90
CA MET A 275 18.04 -1.56 -16.86
C MET A 275 18.31 -0.99 -18.26
N ALA A 276 18.49 -1.84 -19.27
CA ALA A 276 18.70 -1.40 -20.65
C ALA A 276 17.54 -0.54 -21.14
N ALA A 277 16.29 -0.98 -20.95
CA ALA A 277 15.11 -0.26 -21.41
C ALA A 277 14.90 1.09 -20.70
N LEU A 278 15.24 1.19 -19.41
CA LEU A 278 15.17 2.44 -18.65
C LEU A 278 16.29 3.41 -19.00
N GLU A 279 17.50 2.90 -19.26
CA GLU A 279 18.61 3.71 -19.75
C GLU A 279 18.30 4.30 -21.13
N ASP A 280 17.81 3.48 -22.06
CA ASP A 280 17.44 3.90 -23.41
C ASP A 280 16.30 4.95 -23.36
N GLY A 281 15.29 4.72 -22.52
CA GLY A 281 14.20 5.68 -22.31
C GLY A 281 14.66 7.00 -21.69
N ALA A 282 15.57 6.96 -20.72
CA ALA A 282 16.14 8.15 -20.09
C ALA A 282 17.08 8.93 -21.02
N GLU A 283 17.77 8.23 -21.93
CA GLU A 283 18.58 8.86 -22.97
C GLU A 283 17.69 9.51 -24.03
N ALA A 284 16.65 8.82 -24.49
CA ALA A 284 15.71 9.31 -25.48
C ALA A 284 14.93 10.56 -25.04
N CYS A 285 14.54 10.67 -23.77
CA CYS A 285 13.90 11.86 -23.23
C CYS A 285 14.91 12.97 -22.84
N GLY A 286 16.21 12.76 -23.04
CA GLY A 286 17.26 13.74 -22.75
C GLY A 286 17.60 13.90 -21.26
N LEU A 287 17.13 13.00 -20.39
CA LEU A 287 17.40 13.03 -18.96
C LEU A 287 18.87 12.69 -18.65
N VAL A 288 19.48 11.81 -19.43
CA VAL A 288 20.91 11.50 -19.31
C VAL A 288 21.78 12.73 -19.60
N LEU A 289 21.38 13.55 -20.57
CA LEU A 289 22.06 14.81 -20.91
C LEU A 289 21.88 15.87 -19.82
N ALA A 290 20.68 15.96 -19.24
CA ALA A 290 20.35 16.96 -18.22
C ALA A 290 20.94 16.66 -16.84
N ASP A 291 20.79 15.41 -16.36
CA ASP A 291 21.08 15.00 -14.98
C ASP A 291 22.37 14.19 -14.85
N GLY A 292 22.96 13.77 -15.97
CA GLY A 292 24.13 12.92 -16.05
C GLY A 292 23.83 11.44 -15.82
N ARG A 293 24.41 10.59 -16.67
CA ARG A 293 24.23 9.12 -16.63
C ARG A 293 24.36 8.50 -15.22
N PRO A 294 25.33 8.88 -14.36
CA PRO A 294 25.45 8.29 -13.02
C PRO A 294 24.28 8.61 -12.07
N ARG A 295 23.60 9.74 -12.25
CA ARG A 295 22.42 10.10 -11.44
C ARG A 295 21.19 9.33 -11.91
N VAL A 296 21.00 9.23 -13.23
CA VAL A 296 19.96 8.41 -13.87
C VAL A 296 20.05 6.94 -13.43
N LEU A 297 21.24 6.35 -13.49
CA LEU A 297 21.47 4.96 -13.07
C LEU A 297 21.15 4.70 -11.59
N ARG A 298 21.44 5.66 -10.70
CA ARG A 298 21.10 5.55 -9.27
C ARG A 298 19.60 5.58 -9.05
N GLU A 299 18.89 6.46 -9.77
CA GLU A 299 17.44 6.56 -9.64
C GLU A 299 16.73 5.30 -10.19
N ILE A 300 17.26 4.72 -11.28
CA ILE A 300 16.85 3.41 -11.79
C ILE A 300 17.04 2.33 -10.72
N GLN A 301 18.25 2.19 -10.17
CA GLN A 301 18.53 1.15 -9.17
C GLN A 301 17.68 1.29 -7.90
N ARG A 302 17.47 2.53 -7.44
CA ARG A 302 16.60 2.82 -6.28
C ARG A 302 15.16 2.44 -6.57
N GLY A 303 14.63 2.81 -7.73
CA GLY A 303 13.27 2.46 -8.13
C GLY A 303 13.09 0.95 -8.26
N LEU A 304 14.00 0.25 -8.95
CA LEU A 304 13.97 -1.21 -9.10
C LEU A 304 13.97 -1.92 -7.73
N GLY A 305 14.79 -1.43 -6.78
CA GLY A 305 14.84 -1.97 -5.41
C GLY A 305 13.51 -1.81 -4.65
N VAL A 306 12.87 -0.64 -4.74
CA VAL A 306 11.55 -0.40 -4.13
C VAL A 306 10.49 -1.27 -4.77
N GLY A 307 10.48 -1.38 -6.10
CA GLY A 307 9.57 -2.25 -6.83
C GLY A 307 9.70 -3.72 -6.42
N ARG A 308 10.92 -4.23 -6.21
CA ARG A 308 11.12 -5.63 -5.78
C ARG A 308 10.54 -5.91 -4.39
N ALA A 309 10.54 -4.93 -3.50
CA ALA A 309 9.99 -5.06 -2.15
C ALA A 309 8.46 -5.01 -2.11
N ASP A 310 7.80 -4.58 -3.20
CA ASP A 310 6.35 -4.36 -3.29
C ASP A 310 5.76 -5.07 -4.53
N ALA A 311 6.02 -6.38 -4.67
CA ALA A 311 5.70 -7.14 -5.88
C ALA A 311 4.50 -8.10 -5.76
N ALA A 312 3.85 -8.17 -4.60
CA ALA A 312 2.84 -9.19 -4.29
C ALA A 312 1.63 -9.18 -5.24
N ASP A 313 1.18 -7.99 -5.65
CA ASP A 313 0.08 -7.78 -6.60
C ASP A 313 0.46 -8.26 -8.02
N VAL A 314 1.66 -7.93 -8.48
CA VAL A 314 2.17 -8.30 -9.80
C VAL A 314 2.44 -9.79 -9.89
N ILE A 315 2.96 -10.41 -8.82
CA ILE A 315 3.16 -11.87 -8.73
C ILE A 315 1.81 -12.59 -8.88
N ALA A 316 0.81 -12.21 -8.09
CA ALA A 316 -0.53 -12.81 -8.16
C ALA A 316 -1.14 -12.68 -9.57
N ARG A 317 -0.98 -11.52 -10.21
CA ARG A 317 -1.49 -11.27 -11.57
C ARG A 317 -0.77 -12.12 -12.62
N LEU A 318 0.54 -12.31 -12.51
CA LEU A 318 1.32 -13.15 -13.42
C LEU A 318 0.97 -14.62 -13.25
N ASP A 319 0.66 -15.07 -12.03
CA ASP A 319 0.19 -16.42 -11.76
C ASP A 319 -1.22 -16.68 -12.32
N ASP A 320 -2.12 -15.69 -12.30
CA ASP A 320 -3.41 -15.77 -13.02
C ASP A 320 -3.20 -15.94 -14.53
N ILE A 321 -2.30 -15.15 -15.12
CA ILE A 321 -2.00 -15.20 -16.56
C ILE A 321 -1.41 -16.57 -16.93
N ALA A 322 -0.54 -17.13 -16.10
CA ALA A 322 -0.01 -18.47 -16.32
C ALA A 322 -1.11 -19.53 -16.25
N ARG A 323 -1.98 -19.48 -15.24
CA ARG A 323 -3.12 -20.41 -15.11
C ARG A 323 -4.09 -20.32 -16.30
N GLU A 324 -4.39 -19.11 -16.77
CA GLU A 324 -5.21 -18.91 -17.98
C GLU A 324 -4.54 -19.52 -19.22
N ALA A 325 -3.24 -19.29 -19.42
CA ALA A 325 -2.50 -19.82 -20.57
C ALA A 325 -2.42 -21.36 -20.55
N GLU A 326 -2.22 -21.95 -19.38
CA GLU A 326 -2.21 -23.40 -19.17
C GLU A 326 -3.61 -24.01 -19.38
N SER A 327 -4.68 -23.32 -18.98
CA SER A 327 -6.06 -23.78 -19.19
C SER A 327 -6.48 -23.83 -20.66
N ARG A 328 -5.93 -22.94 -21.50
CA ARG A 328 -6.24 -22.85 -22.94
C ARG A 328 -5.58 -23.96 -23.78
N GLN A 329 -4.60 -24.69 -23.24
CA GLN A 329 -3.92 -25.78 -23.92
C GLN A 329 -4.37 -27.19 -23.49
N ARG A 330 -5.30 -27.32 -22.52
CA ARG A 330 -5.91 -28.62 -22.24
C ARG A 330 -6.79 -29.01 -23.45
N PRO A 331 -6.55 -30.18 -24.09
CA PRO A 331 -7.48 -30.66 -25.09
C PRO A 331 -8.84 -30.85 -24.44
N SER A 332 -9.90 -30.47 -25.15
CA SER A 332 -11.27 -30.83 -24.82
C SER A 332 -11.42 -32.36 -24.85
N GLY A 333 -11.14 -33.01 -23.72
CA GLY A 333 -11.23 -34.45 -23.55
C GLY A 333 -12.10 -34.79 -22.35
N GLY A 334 -13.27 -35.35 -22.64
CA GLY A 334 -14.11 -36.22 -21.79
C GLY A 334 -14.12 -35.97 -20.29
N GLY A 335 -15.24 -35.43 -19.80
CA GLY A 335 -15.51 -35.30 -18.37
C GLY A 335 -15.41 -36.63 -17.63
N VAL A 336 -14.60 -36.64 -16.58
CA VAL A 336 -14.74 -37.57 -15.45
C VAL A 336 -15.04 -36.68 -14.25
N TYR A 337 -16.30 -36.67 -13.82
CA TYR A 337 -16.71 -36.05 -12.56
C TYR A 337 -16.13 -36.85 -11.38
N PRO A 338 -15.70 -36.20 -10.29
CA PRO A 338 -15.36 -36.88 -9.04
C PRO A 338 -16.62 -37.52 -8.42
N PRO A 339 -16.50 -38.64 -7.67
CA PRO A 339 -17.65 -39.35 -7.13
C PRO A 339 -18.38 -38.51 -6.09
N GLU A 340 -19.70 -38.38 -6.28
CA GLU A 340 -20.63 -37.71 -5.35
C GLU A 340 -20.66 -38.42 -3.99
N ALA A 341 -20.73 -37.62 -2.93
CA ALA A 341 -21.08 -38.09 -1.60
C ALA A 341 -22.53 -38.62 -1.58
N PRO A 342 -22.83 -39.69 -0.83
CA PRO A 342 -24.15 -40.32 -0.87
C PRO A 342 -25.20 -39.43 -0.20
N LEU A 343 -26.27 -39.13 -0.93
CA LEU A 343 -27.50 -38.56 -0.38
C LEU A 343 -28.30 -39.67 0.35
N PRO A 344 -29.00 -39.34 1.45
CA PRO A 344 -29.79 -40.30 2.21
C PRO A 344 -31.06 -40.73 1.46
N ASP A 345 -31.44 -41.99 1.69
CA ASP A 345 -32.59 -42.69 1.13
C ASP A 345 -33.93 -41.93 1.27
N GLY A 346 -34.71 -41.97 0.18
CA GLY A 346 -36.16 -42.04 0.27
C GLY A 346 -36.96 -40.82 -0.20
N ALA A 347 -37.20 -40.71 -1.51
CA ALA A 347 -38.54 -40.43 -2.09
C ALA A 347 -38.46 -40.43 -3.63
N ILE A 348 -39.13 -41.41 -4.25
CA ILE A 348 -39.46 -41.43 -5.68
C ILE A 348 -40.74 -40.59 -5.87
N PRO A 349 -40.86 -39.79 -6.95
CA PRO A 349 -41.78 -40.21 -8.01
C PRO A 349 -41.24 -40.09 -9.45
N GLU A 350 -41.72 -41.06 -10.23
CA GLU A 350 -41.56 -41.42 -11.63
C GLU A 350 -41.69 -40.34 -12.75
N PRO A 351 -41.32 -40.71 -14.01
CA PRO A 351 -40.91 -39.80 -15.08
C PRO A 351 -41.97 -39.60 -16.18
N SER A 352 -41.86 -38.51 -16.95
CA SER A 352 -42.53 -38.42 -18.24
C SER A 352 -41.64 -37.88 -19.36
N ARG A 353 -41.26 -38.84 -20.23
CA ARG A 353 -41.25 -38.82 -21.70
C ARG A 353 -40.08 -38.17 -22.47
N ARG A 354 -39.34 -39.11 -23.08
CA ARG A 354 -38.47 -39.06 -24.27
C ARG A 354 -39.01 -38.27 -25.48
N ARG A 355 -38.06 -37.74 -26.25
CA ARG A 355 -37.89 -37.91 -27.72
C ARG A 355 -36.46 -37.44 -28.07
N GLU A 356 -35.48 -38.32 -28.25
CA GLU A 356 -35.08 -39.10 -29.45
C GLU A 356 -34.68 -38.30 -30.71
N ALA A 357 -33.56 -38.77 -31.30
CA ALA A 357 -32.96 -38.52 -32.63
C ALA A 357 -31.93 -37.37 -32.72
N ARG A 358 -30.76 -37.48 -33.39
CA ARG A 358 -30.15 -38.51 -34.26
C ARG A 358 -28.65 -38.21 -34.45
N SER A 359 -27.91 -39.22 -34.88
CA SER A 359 -26.44 -39.33 -34.99
C SER A 359 -25.89 -39.14 -36.42
N ALA A 360 -24.58 -38.78 -36.47
CA ALA A 360 -23.53 -39.09 -37.48
C ALA A 360 -23.36 -38.18 -38.72
N PRO A 361 -22.20 -38.18 -39.43
CA PRO A 361 -20.84 -38.68 -39.12
C PRO A 361 -19.67 -37.69 -39.42
N ALA A 362 -18.46 -38.08 -39.04
CA ALA A 362 -17.16 -37.47 -39.42
C ALA A 362 -16.62 -38.00 -40.78
N PRO A 363 -15.58 -37.37 -41.36
CA PRO A 363 -14.64 -38.03 -42.26
C PRO A 363 -13.18 -38.03 -41.74
N MET A 364 -12.43 -39.01 -42.25
CA MET A 364 -11.03 -39.37 -41.98
C MET A 364 -10.10 -38.99 -43.16
N GLY A 365 -8.80 -38.86 -42.88
CA GLY A 365 -7.64 -38.90 -43.80
C GLY A 365 -7.02 -37.51 -44.08
N GLY A 366 -5.72 -37.23 -43.99
CA GLY A 366 -4.50 -38.04 -43.91
C GLY A 366 -3.53 -37.61 -45.03
N ASP A 367 -2.42 -36.92 -44.69
CA ASP A 367 -1.04 -37.11 -45.21
C ASP A 367 -0.11 -35.86 -45.15
N GLU A 368 0.99 -36.08 -44.44
CA GLU A 368 2.41 -35.67 -44.50
C GLU A 368 2.98 -34.38 -45.17
N ALA A 369 3.81 -33.70 -44.38
CA ALA A 369 5.20 -33.23 -44.60
C ALA A 369 5.55 -31.84 -45.23
N ASP A 370 6.21 -31.06 -44.36
CA ASP A 370 7.07 -29.84 -44.42
C ASP A 370 8.18 -29.78 -45.51
N PRO A 371 9.07 -28.74 -45.61
CA PRO A 371 9.08 -27.35 -45.07
C PRO A 371 9.61 -26.27 -46.07
N ASP A 372 9.79 -25.03 -45.58
CA ASP A 372 10.74 -23.97 -46.01
C ASP A 372 10.15 -22.69 -46.66
N GLY A 373 10.69 -21.53 -46.26
CA GLY A 373 10.53 -20.26 -46.98
C GLY A 373 10.10 -19.04 -46.15
N SER A 374 11.10 -18.37 -45.57
CA SER A 374 11.08 -17.04 -44.94
C SER A 374 10.44 -15.90 -45.77
N GLU A 375 9.70 -15.01 -45.06
CA GLU A 375 9.47 -13.54 -45.18
C GLU A 375 9.94 -12.74 -46.44
N PRO A 376 9.33 -11.57 -46.82
CA PRO A 376 8.77 -10.55 -45.92
C PRO A 376 7.50 -9.77 -46.37
N TYR A 377 6.99 -8.99 -45.42
CA TYR A 377 6.07 -7.86 -45.56
C TYR A 377 6.30 -7.01 -46.83
N SER A 378 5.26 -6.83 -47.64
CA SER A 378 5.12 -5.68 -48.54
C SER A 378 3.79 -4.98 -48.29
N SER A 379 3.89 -3.70 -48.00
CA SER A 379 2.82 -2.72 -47.87
C SER A 379 2.43 -2.21 -49.25
N GLU A 380 1.15 -2.33 -49.64
CA GLU A 380 0.37 -1.31 -50.37
C GLU A 380 -1.11 -1.76 -50.57
N PRO A 381 -2.06 -0.83 -50.74
CA PRO A 381 -3.48 -1.04 -50.45
C PRO A 381 -4.22 -1.74 -51.59
N ALA A 382 -4.99 -2.78 -51.27
CA ALA A 382 -5.93 -3.40 -52.19
C ALA A 382 -7.31 -2.73 -52.03
N ASP A 383 -7.64 -1.84 -52.95
CA ASP A 383 -9.02 -1.72 -53.43
C ASP A 383 -9.31 -2.99 -54.24
N ASP A 384 -10.32 -3.76 -53.83
CA ASP A 384 -11.37 -4.27 -54.72
C ASP A 384 -12.38 -5.13 -53.97
N ALA A 385 -13.59 -5.13 -54.52
CA ALA A 385 -14.83 -5.60 -53.95
C ALA A 385 -14.96 -7.14 -53.85
N ASP A 386 -16.00 -7.50 -53.09
CA ASP A 386 -16.72 -8.78 -53.08
C ASP A 386 -16.16 -9.91 -52.21
N GLY A 387 -16.71 -9.97 -50.99
CA GLY A 387 -16.57 -11.06 -50.05
C GLY A 387 -17.43 -10.75 -48.84
N GLY A 388 -18.52 -11.51 -48.66
CA GLY A 388 -19.39 -11.42 -47.50
C GLY A 388 -18.59 -11.59 -46.21
N ASP A 389 -18.23 -10.48 -45.59
CA ASP A 389 -17.66 -10.43 -44.25
C ASP A 389 -18.83 -10.43 -43.27
N ASP A 390 -19.36 -11.63 -43.02
CA ASP A 390 -20.13 -11.92 -41.82
C ASP A 390 -19.16 -11.87 -40.63
N GLY A 391 -18.71 -10.65 -40.29
CA GLY A 391 -17.89 -10.41 -39.12
C GLY A 391 -18.58 -10.98 -37.88
N PRO A 392 -17.83 -11.44 -36.87
CA PRO A 392 -18.38 -12.23 -35.77
C PRO A 392 -19.49 -11.46 -35.05
N SER A 393 -20.74 -11.84 -35.29
CA SER A 393 -21.87 -11.37 -34.51
C SER A 393 -21.88 -12.19 -33.22
N ASP A 394 -21.26 -11.66 -32.18
CA ASP A 394 -21.61 -12.07 -30.83
C ASP A 394 -23.11 -11.74 -30.68
N GLY A 395 -23.99 -12.73 -30.81
CA GLY A 395 -25.43 -12.55 -30.65
C GLY A 395 -25.75 -11.88 -29.31
N ALA A 396 -26.90 -11.22 -29.19
CA ALA A 396 -27.26 -10.49 -27.98
C ALA A 396 -27.10 -11.37 -26.74
N ALA A 397 -26.20 -10.97 -25.83
CA ALA A 397 -25.99 -11.70 -24.59
C ALA A 397 -27.31 -11.71 -23.78
N PRO A 398 -27.61 -12.78 -23.01
CA PRO A 398 -28.78 -12.83 -22.16
C PRO A 398 -28.86 -11.60 -21.24
N GLY A 399 -29.99 -10.88 -21.28
CA GLY A 399 -30.20 -9.65 -20.49
C GLY A 399 -29.85 -8.33 -21.20
N THR A 400 -29.50 -8.35 -22.49
CA THR A 400 -29.32 -7.13 -23.28
C THR A 400 -30.64 -6.37 -23.44
N ASP A 401 -30.68 -5.11 -23.03
CA ASP A 401 -31.84 -4.23 -23.21
C ASP A 401 -31.91 -3.70 -24.65
N MET A 402 -32.79 -4.28 -25.45
CA MET A 402 -32.96 -3.94 -26.86
C MET A 402 -33.56 -2.55 -27.09
N ASP A 403 -34.29 -1.98 -26.12
CA ASP A 403 -34.80 -0.61 -26.22
C ASP A 403 -33.65 0.40 -26.14
N VAL A 404 -32.66 0.13 -25.29
CA VAL A 404 -31.42 0.92 -25.22
C VAL A 404 -30.61 0.77 -26.51
N VAL A 405 -30.46 -0.45 -27.04
CA VAL A 405 -29.78 -0.67 -28.34
C VAL A 405 -30.48 0.11 -29.46
N ALA A 406 -31.81 0.08 -29.51
CA ALA A 406 -32.59 0.82 -30.50
C ALA A 406 -32.43 2.35 -30.38
N ALA A 407 -32.36 2.87 -29.15
CA ALA A 407 -32.07 4.28 -28.91
C ALA A 407 -30.64 4.64 -29.36
N CYS A 408 -29.65 3.80 -29.05
CA CYS A 408 -28.25 3.99 -29.42
C CYS A 408 -27.99 3.85 -30.92
N ALA A 409 -28.83 3.12 -31.67
CA ALA A 409 -28.71 3.02 -33.13
C ALA A 409 -28.75 4.39 -33.84
N ARG A 410 -29.40 5.39 -33.23
CA ARG A 410 -29.51 6.77 -33.74
C ARG A 410 -28.25 7.63 -33.52
N LEU A 411 -27.28 7.13 -32.76
CA LEU A 411 -26.04 7.85 -32.45
C LEU A 411 -24.99 7.68 -33.56
N ASP A 412 -24.12 8.68 -33.68
CA ASP A 412 -23.08 8.77 -34.70
C ASP A 412 -21.87 7.88 -34.40
N HIS A 413 -20.99 7.74 -35.40
CA HIS A 413 -19.71 7.06 -35.30
C HIS A 413 -18.63 7.99 -34.71
N SER A 414 -18.72 8.28 -33.41
CA SER A 414 -17.74 9.13 -32.72
C SER A 414 -17.41 8.59 -31.32
N ASP A 415 -16.26 9.00 -30.78
CA ASP A 415 -15.86 8.64 -29.40
C ASP A 415 -16.80 9.25 -28.35
N THR A 416 -17.33 10.45 -28.59
CA THR A 416 -18.35 11.10 -27.75
C THR A 416 -19.64 10.29 -27.70
N ASP A 417 -20.09 9.77 -28.83
CA ASP A 417 -21.32 8.96 -28.87
C ASP A 417 -21.08 7.53 -28.39
N ASN A 418 -19.85 7.01 -28.49
CA ASN A 418 -19.42 5.79 -27.80
C ASN A 418 -19.51 5.95 -26.27
N ALA A 419 -19.15 7.12 -25.73
CA ALA A 419 -19.35 7.42 -24.31
C ALA A 419 -20.84 7.45 -23.94
N LYS A 420 -21.70 8.07 -24.76
CA LYS A 420 -23.17 8.03 -24.55
C LYS A 420 -23.73 6.60 -24.56
N ARG A 421 -23.27 5.75 -25.49
CA ARG A 421 -23.62 4.31 -25.51
C ARG A 421 -23.21 3.62 -24.22
N PHE A 422 -21.99 3.86 -23.76
CA PHE A 422 -21.48 3.28 -22.53
C PHE A 422 -22.30 3.70 -21.30
N VAL A 423 -22.62 4.99 -21.18
CA VAL A 423 -23.47 5.52 -20.11
C VAL A 423 -24.90 4.98 -20.19
N ALA A 424 -25.48 4.90 -21.39
CA ALA A 424 -26.84 4.39 -21.58
C ALA A 424 -26.98 2.92 -21.16
N HIS A 425 -26.01 2.08 -21.52
CA HIS A 425 -26.03 0.65 -21.17
C HIS A 425 -25.59 0.37 -19.73
N PHE A 426 -24.58 1.09 -19.23
CA PHE A 426 -23.88 0.69 -18.00
C PHE A 426 -23.79 1.79 -16.93
N GLY A 427 -24.19 3.02 -17.24
CA GLY A 427 -24.08 4.17 -16.34
C GLY A 427 -24.89 4.05 -15.05
N ARG A 428 -25.88 3.16 -14.98
CA ARG A 428 -26.60 2.84 -13.74
C ARG A 428 -25.74 2.10 -12.72
N ASP A 429 -24.74 1.35 -13.19
CA ASP A 429 -23.86 0.51 -12.38
C ASP A 429 -22.43 1.06 -12.29
N LEU A 430 -22.21 2.26 -12.82
CA LEU A 430 -20.91 2.95 -12.83
C LEU A 430 -21.08 4.37 -12.32
N THR A 431 -20.10 4.83 -11.56
CA THR A 431 -19.92 6.24 -11.19
C THR A 431 -18.43 6.54 -11.10
N VAL A 432 -18.03 7.80 -11.04
CA VAL A 432 -16.62 8.20 -10.91
C VAL A 432 -16.48 9.09 -9.67
N LEU A 433 -15.49 8.79 -8.84
CA LEU A 433 -15.12 9.64 -7.72
C LEU A 433 -14.33 10.85 -8.23
N GLU A 434 -14.81 12.06 -7.93
CA GLU A 434 -14.09 13.29 -8.28
C GLU A 434 -12.78 13.41 -7.48
N THR A 435 -11.66 13.67 -8.17
CA THR A 435 -10.35 13.96 -7.56
C THR A 435 -9.74 15.22 -8.17
N GLU A 436 -9.13 16.06 -7.36
CA GLU A 436 -8.50 17.30 -7.80
C GLU A 436 -7.18 17.07 -8.54
N GLY A 437 -6.98 17.84 -9.61
CA GLY A 437 -5.67 18.04 -10.24
C GLY A 437 -5.23 16.98 -11.25
N ILE A 438 -6.03 15.94 -11.51
CA ILE A 438 -5.79 14.96 -12.58
C ILE A 438 -7.14 14.51 -13.15
N ILE A 439 -7.27 14.46 -14.48
CA ILE A 439 -8.37 13.74 -15.17
C ILE A 439 -8.09 12.25 -15.03
N ASN A 440 -8.18 11.72 -13.80
CA ASN A 440 -8.11 10.29 -13.55
C ASN A 440 -9.52 9.79 -13.30
N THR A 441 -9.93 8.81 -14.10
CA THR A 441 -11.25 8.21 -14.01
C THR A 441 -11.26 7.12 -12.94
N ASP A 442 -11.37 7.51 -11.68
CA ASP A 442 -11.56 6.59 -10.56
C ASP A 442 -13.00 6.05 -10.54
N TYR A 443 -13.25 5.14 -11.48
CA TYR A 443 -14.53 4.44 -11.58
C TYR A 443 -14.81 3.61 -10.33
N CYS A 444 -16.04 3.74 -9.84
CA CYS A 444 -16.66 2.87 -8.86
C CYS A 444 -17.76 2.07 -9.56
N ALA A 445 -17.90 0.79 -9.23
CA ALA A 445 -18.90 -0.08 -9.83
C ALA A 445 -19.88 -0.62 -8.78
N TRP A 446 -21.15 -0.75 -9.15
CA TRP A 446 -22.14 -1.35 -8.27
C TRP A 446 -21.92 -2.86 -8.15
N ALA A 447 -21.63 -3.33 -6.93
CA ALA A 447 -21.35 -4.73 -6.61
C ALA A 447 -22.59 -5.52 -6.17
N GLY A 448 -23.80 -4.96 -6.31
CA GLY A 448 -25.05 -5.55 -5.82
C GLY A 448 -25.45 -5.10 -4.41
N THR A 449 -24.48 -4.73 -3.58
CA THR A 449 -24.69 -4.28 -2.18
C THR A 449 -24.13 -2.89 -1.89
N HIS A 450 -23.08 -2.49 -2.59
CA HIS A 450 -22.38 -1.22 -2.43
C HIS A 450 -21.66 -0.81 -3.72
N TRP A 451 -21.14 0.40 -3.74
CA TRP A 451 -20.25 0.91 -4.77
C TRP A 451 -18.80 0.53 -4.45
N ASP A 452 -18.26 -0.43 -5.19
CA ASP A 452 -16.88 -0.89 -5.09
C ASP A 452 -15.94 0.14 -5.76
N MET A 453 -15.12 0.78 -4.92
CA MET A 453 -14.13 1.78 -5.34
C MET A 453 -12.78 1.16 -5.71
N VAL A 454 -12.52 -0.10 -5.34
CA VAL A 454 -11.24 -0.77 -5.58
C VAL A 454 -11.26 -1.46 -6.94
N GLY A 455 -12.29 -2.27 -7.22
CA GLY A 455 -12.44 -3.01 -8.47
C GLY A 455 -13.18 -2.24 -9.58
N GLY A 456 -13.68 -1.03 -9.30
CA GLY A 456 -14.55 -0.30 -10.22
C GLY A 456 -13.90 0.07 -11.56
N ASN A 457 -12.59 0.35 -11.58
CA ASN A 457 -11.86 0.61 -12.83
C ASN A 457 -11.78 -0.62 -13.74
N ASP A 458 -11.50 -1.79 -13.16
CA ASP A 458 -11.47 -3.04 -13.92
C ASP A 458 -12.87 -3.42 -14.42
N ALA A 459 -13.90 -3.16 -13.61
CA ALA A 459 -15.29 -3.34 -14.01
C ALA A 459 -15.65 -2.44 -15.19
N ALA A 460 -15.30 -1.15 -15.14
CA ALA A 460 -15.54 -0.23 -16.25
C ALA A 460 -14.82 -0.67 -17.54
N VAL A 461 -13.58 -1.17 -17.44
CA VAL A 461 -12.86 -1.72 -18.61
C VAL A 461 -13.53 -2.98 -19.15
N ARG A 462 -14.00 -3.90 -18.30
CA ARG A 462 -14.74 -5.09 -18.72
C ARG A 462 -16.03 -4.73 -19.46
N LEU A 463 -16.80 -3.76 -18.94
CA LEU A 463 -18.04 -3.29 -19.55
C LEU A 463 -17.78 -2.54 -20.87
N ALA A 464 -16.74 -1.71 -20.92
CA ALA A 464 -16.40 -0.96 -22.13
C ALA A 464 -16.06 -1.87 -23.32
N LYS A 465 -15.46 -3.04 -23.07
CA LYS A 465 -15.19 -4.06 -24.11
C LYS A 465 -16.47 -4.61 -24.76
N GLN A 466 -17.61 -4.57 -24.06
CA GLN A 466 -18.88 -5.08 -24.57
C GLN A 466 -19.55 -4.11 -25.55
N VAL A 467 -19.24 -2.81 -25.46
CA VAL A 467 -19.87 -1.76 -26.29
C VAL A 467 -19.71 -2.04 -27.79
N GLY A 468 -18.57 -2.57 -28.24
CA GLY A 468 -18.37 -2.91 -29.64
C GLY A 468 -19.32 -4.01 -30.15
N GLY A 469 -19.67 -4.98 -29.30
CA GLY A 469 -20.68 -6.00 -29.63
C GLY A 469 -22.09 -5.41 -29.69
N LEU A 470 -22.43 -4.53 -28.75
CA LEU A 470 -23.72 -3.82 -28.72
C LEU A 470 -23.92 -2.93 -29.96
N ILE A 471 -22.87 -2.25 -30.42
CA ILE A 471 -22.87 -1.49 -31.68
C ILE A 471 -23.14 -2.42 -32.89
N GLY A 472 -22.66 -3.66 -32.84
CA GLY A 472 -22.95 -4.66 -33.88
C GLY A 472 -24.46 -4.94 -34.00
N LEU A 473 -25.16 -5.03 -32.87
CA LEU A 473 -26.61 -5.22 -32.83
C LEU A 473 -27.38 -3.99 -33.34
N GLU A 474 -26.84 -2.78 -33.17
CA GLU A 474 -27.43 -1.54 -33.72
C GLU A 474 -27.58 -1.59 -35.25
N ALA A 475 -26.70 -2.32 -35.95
CA ALA A 475 -26.72 -2.40 -37.42
C ALA A 475 -28.05 -2.97 -37.94
N ASP A 476 -28.61 -3.98 -37.25
CA ASP A 476 -29.87 -4.61 -37.64
C ASP A 476 -31.09 -3.70 -37.38
N LEU A 477 -30.92 -2.71 -36.51
CA LEU A 477 -31.95 -1.72 -36.16
C LEU A 477 -31.88 -0.44 -37.00
N LEU A 478 -30.90 -0.31 -37.90
CA LEU A 478 -30.85 0.79 -38.85
C LEU A 478 -31.99 0.65 -39.87
N ALA A 479 -32.84 1.67 -39.92
CA ALA A 479 -33.97 1.77 -40.83
C ALA A 479 -33.64 2.63 -42.05
N ALA A 480 -34.31 2.33 -43.17
CA ALA A 480 -34.34 3.21 -44.33
C ALA A 480 -34.95 4.57 -43.95
N THR A 481 -34.43 5.64 -44.55
CA THR A 481 -35.09 6.95 -44.49
C THR A 481 -36.42 6.90 -45.23
N ALA A 482 -37.33 7.83 -44.95
CA ALA A 482 -38.61 7.89 -45.64
C ALA A 482 -38.47 8.05 -47.17
N PHE A 483 -37.39 8.66 -47.65
CA PHE A 483 -37.09 8.79 -49.07
C PHE A 483 -36.61 7.47 -49.67
N GLU A 484 -35.68 6.79 -49.00
CA GLU A 484 -35.19 5.48 -49.42
C GLU A 484 -36.29 4.43 -49.42
N LEU A 485 -37.16 4.44 -48.40
CA LEU A 485 -38.30 3.52 -48.33
C LEU A 485 -39.24 3.71 -49.53
N ARG A 486 -39.58 4.96 -49.87
CA ARG A 486 -40.37 5.27 -51.07
C ARG A 486 -39.68 4.83 -52.36
N ALA A 487 -38.38 5.08 -52.49
CA ALA A 487 -37.62 4.65 -53.66
C ALA A 487 -37.59 3.11 -53.80
N MET A 488 -37.52 2.38 -52.69
CA MET A 488 -37.63 0.91 -52.68
C MET A 488 -39.02 0.45 -53.12
N GLU A 489 -40.08 1.02 -52.54
CA GLU A 489 -41.48 0.71 -52.88
C GLU A 489 -41.80 1.03 -54.35
N ASP A 490 -41.40 2.22 -54.83
CA ASP A 490 -41.57 2.65 -56.22
C ASP A 490 -40.77 1.75 -57.18
N GLY A 491 -39.57 1.30 -56.77
CA GLY A 491 -38.75 0.36 -57.50
C GLY A 491 -39.39 -1.02 -57.64
N ASP A 492 -39.91 -1.58 -56.53
CA ASP A 492 -40.64 -2.86 -56.52
C ASP A 492 -41.86 -2.79 -57.44
N GLN A 493 -42.62 -1.68 -57.39
CA GLN A 493 -43.76 -1.48 -58.27
C GLN A 493 -43.35 -1.34 -59.74
N ALA A 494 -42.23 -0.67 -60.01
CA ALA A 494 -41.69 -0.51 -61.36
C ALA A 494 -41.19 -1.83 -61.97
N GLU A 495 -40.65 -2.76 -61.17
CA GLU A 495 -40.32 -4.13 -61.61
C GLU A 495 -41.58 -4.90 -62.05
N GLU A 496 -42.66 -4.83 -61.27
CA GLU A 496 -43.93 -5.46 -61.63
C GLU A 496 -44.52 -4.88 -62.92
N ASP A 497 -44.46 -3.56 -63.07
CA ASP A 497 -44.97 -2.86 -64.26
C ASP A 497 -44.12 -3.17 -65.50
N LEU A 498 -42.79 -3.28 -65.35
CA LEU A 498 -41.89 -3.70 -66.43
C LEU A 498 -42.20 -5.14 -66.87
N ALA A 499 -42.34 -6.07 -65.92
CA ALA A 499 -42.69 -7.46 -66.20
C ALA A 499 -44.08 -7.60 -66.86
N ARG A 500 -45.03 -6.72 -66.50
CA ARG A 500 -46.35 -6.67 -67.16
C ARG A 500 -46.23 -6.16 -68.59
N LEU A 501 -45.41 -5.13 -68.82
CA LEU A 501 -45.16 -4.57 -70.15
C LEU A 501 -44.52 -5.61 -71.08
N GLU A 502 -43.50 -6.33 -70.60
CA GLU A 502 -42.80 -7.40 -71.32
C GLU A 502 -43.72 -8.56 -71.71
N LYS A 503 -44.67 -8.92 -70.85
CA LYS A 503 -45.68 -9.96 -71.15
C LYS A 503 -46.76 -9.50 -72.13
N SER A 504 -46.95 -8.20 -72.30
CA SER A 504 -48.08 -7.63 -73.06
C SER A 504 -47.76 -7.31 -74.52
N SER A 505 -46.49 -7.40 -74.94
CA SER A 505 -46.09 -6.99 -76.29
C SER A 505 -44.97 -7.85 -76.88
N ASP A 506 -45.25 -8.48 -78.03
CA ASP A 506 -44.28 -9.24 -78.84
C ASP A 506 -43.33 -8.32 -79.67
N SER A 507 -43.60 -7.01 -79.76
CA SER A 507 -42.74 -6.04 -80.46
C SER A 507 -42.82 -4.63 -79.87
N TRP A 508 -41.68 -4.00 -79.56
CA TRP A 508 -41.65 -2.74 -78.83
C TRP A 508 -41.70 -1.50 -79.73
N THR A 509 -42.68 -0.63 -79.47
CA THR A 509 -42.72 0.73 -80.05
C THR A 509 -41.67 1.64 -79.41
N ASP A 510 -41.37 2.78 -80.01
CA ASP A 510 -40.45 3.76 -79.40
C ASP A 510 -41.01 4.36 -78.10
N ALA A 511 -42.34 4.37 -77.94
CA ALA A 511 -43.00 4.74 -76.69
C ALA A 511 -42.76 3.67 -75.61
N ASP A 512 -42.84 2.38 -75.96
CA ASP A 512 -42.55 1.27 -75.04
C ASP A 512 -41.09 1.30 -74.61
N LYS A 513 -40.14 1.50 -75.53
CA LYS A 513 -38.72 1.67 -75.21
C LYS A 513 -38.46 2.84 -74.26
N ALA A 514 -39.17 3.96 -74.45
CA ALA A 514 -39.08 5.12 -73.57
C ALA A 514 -39.70 4.87 -72.18
N GLN A 515 -40.73 4.02 -72.10
CA GLN A 515 -41.36 3.60 -70.85
C GLN A 515 -40.49 2.60 -70.09
N VAL A 516 -39.93 1.59 -70.76
CA VAL A 516 -38.93 0.65 -70.21
C VAL A 516 -37.76 1.42 -69.63
N LYS A 517 -37.20 2.39 -70.36
CA LYS A 517 -36.10 3.22 -69.86
C LYS A 517 -36.48 4.06 -68.63
N ARG A 518 -37.75 4.46 -68.50
CA ARG A 518 -38.24 5.18 -67.31
C ARG A 518 -38.40 4.24 -66.12
N LEU A 519 -39.03 3.08 -66.31
CA LEU A 519 -39.20 2.07 -65.27
C LEU A 519 -37.83 1.59 -64.77
N GLN A 520 -36.90 1.29 -65.68
CA GLN A 520 -35.54 0.88 -65.32
C GLN A 520 -34.84 1.90 -64.40
N ARG A 521 -34.98 3.20 -64.66
CA ARG A 521 -34.40 4.23 -63.78
C ARG A 521 -34.99 4.22 -62.36
N VAL A 522 -36.26 3.88 -62.22
CA VAL A 522 -36.93 3.79 -60.90
C VAL A 522 -36.48 2.53 -60.17
N ILE A 523 -36.35 1.41 -60.89
CA ILE A 523 -35.78 0.14 -60.38
C ILE A 523 -34.34 0.39 -59.90
N ASP A 524 -33.51 1.03 -60.72
CA ASP A 524 -32.13 1.37 -60.39
C ASP A 524 -32.06 2.24 -59.13
N ALA A 525 -32.94 3.24 -59.00
CA ALA A 525 -33.03 4.09 -57.80
C ALA A 525 -33.45 3.31 -56.54
N GLY A 526 -34.36 2.33 -56.66
CA GLY A 526 -34.74 1.45 -55.57
C GLY A 526 -33.60 0.51 -55.15
N ALA A 527 -32.85 -0.04 -56.12
CA ALA A 527 -31.66 -0.85 -55.87
C ALA A 527 -30.54 -0.03 -55.19
N GLU A 528 -30.29 1.20 -55.64
CA GLU A 528 -29.35 2.14 -55.02
C GLU A 528 -29.73 2.43 -53.56
N ALA A 529 -31.03 2.60 -53.26
CA ALA A 529 -31.52 2.81 -51.89
C ALA A 529 -31.26 1.60 -50.98
N ARG A 530 -31.45 0.36 -51.47
CA ARG A 530 -31.13 -0.87 -50.71
C ARG A 530 -29.63 -0.98 -50.45
N ALA A 531 -28.82 -0.80 -51.49
CA ALA A 531 -27.37 -0.82 -51.37
C ALA A 531 -26.85 0.26 -50.39
N ALA A 532 -27.45 1.44 -50.37
CA ALA A 532 -27.12 2.50 -49.42
C ALA A 532 -27.46 2.13 -47.97
N LEU A 533 -28.58 1.44 -47.71
CA LEU A 533 -28.91 0.91 -46.39
C LEU A 533 -27.91 -0.18 -45.96
N ASP A 534 -27.63 -1.16 -46.81
CA ASP A 534 -26.70 -2.25 -46.49
C ASP A 534 -25.29 -1.74 -46.24
N LYS A 535 -24.83 -0.77 -47.04
CA LYS A 535 -23.55 -0.09 -46.81
C LYS A 535 -23.49 0.59 -45.43
N ARG A 536 -24.59 1.21 -44.97
CA ARG A 536 -24.67 1.79 -43.62
C ARG A 536 -24.61 0.73 -42.53
N ARG A 537 -25.26 -0.43 -42.72
CA ARG A 537 -25.22 -1.57 -41.78
C ARG A 537 -23.82 -2.17 -41.66
N VAL A 538 -23.16 -2.41 -42.79
CA VAL A 538 -21.77 -2.90 -42.82
C VAL A 538 -20.83 -1.89 -42.14
N ALA A 539 -20.98 -0.60 -42.43
CA ALA A 539 -20.19 0.44 -41.78
C ALA A 539 -20.41 0.46 -40.25
N ARG A 540 -21.65 0.24 -39.78
CA ARG A 540 -21.96 0.14 -38.34
C ARG A 540 -21.28 -1.07 -37.69
N ARG A 541 -21.29 -2.24 -38.33
CA ARG A 541 -20.58 -3.44 -37.83
C ARG A 541 -19.07 -3.22 -37.76
N LYS A 542 -18.47 -2.68 -38.83
CA LYS A 542 -17.04 -2.31 -38.86
C LYS A 542 -16.69 -1.31 -37.76
N PHE A 543 -17.55 -0.32 -37.53
CA PHE A 543 -17.40 0.63 -36.43
C PHE A 543 -17.41 -0.09 -35.07
N GLY A 544 -18.35 -1.02 -34.84
CA GLY A 544 -18.40 -1.86 -33.64
C GLY A 544 -17.11 -2.63 -33.37
N VAL A 545 -16.54 -3.27 -34.40
CA VAL A 545 -15.23 -3.96 -34.30
C VAL A 545 -14.13 -2.98 -33.91
N SER A 546 -14.02 -1.85 -34.62
CA SER A 546 -12.99 -0.84 -34.34
C SER A 546 -13.14 -0.20 -32.95
N SER A 547 -14.35 -0.13 -32.40
CA SER A 547 -14.64 0.38 -31.05
C SER A 547 -14.14 -0.54 -29.93
N LYS A 548 -13.77 -1.80 -30.23
CA LYS A 548 -13.09 -2.71 -29.29
C LYS A 548 -11.59 -2.38 -29.12
N ASN A 549 -11.03 -1.45 -29.91
CA ASN A 549 -9.62 -1.06 -29.83
C ASN A 549 -9.31 -0.29 -28.54
N LYS A 550 -8.12 -0.53 -27.98
CA LYS A 550 -7.68 0.06 -26.70
C LYS A 550 -7.81 1.58 -26.65
N ALA A 551 -7.40 2.29 -27.69
CA ALA A 551 -7.47 3.76 -27.74
C ALA A 551 -8.91 4.27 -27.62
N ARG A 552 -9.87 3.61 -28.29
CA ARG A 552 -11.29 3.96 -28.22
C ARG A 552 -11.92 3.60 -26.89
N ILE A 553 -11.53 2.47 -26.30
CA ILE A 553 -11.97 2.11 -24.94
C ILE A 553 -11.52 3.16 -23.93
N VAL A 554 -10.27 3.64 -24.03
CA VAL A 554 -9.77 4.71 -23.16
C VAL A 554 -10.54 6.00 -23.38
N ALA A 555 -10.68 6.47 -24.63
CA ALA A 555 -11.42 7.68 -24.96
C ALA A 555 -12.89 7.64 -24.49
N LEU A 556 -13.57 6.51 -24.71
CA LEU A 556 -14.94 6.26 -24.23
C LEU A 556 -15.03 6.39 -22.71
N LYS A 557 -14.10 5.80 -21.95
CA LYS A 557 -14.09 5.88 -20.48
C LYS A 557 -13.83 7.31 -20.01
N ASP A 558 -12.92 8.02 -20.64
CA ASP A 558 -12.55 9.37 -20.23
C ASP A 558 -13.69 10.36 -20.49
N LEU A 559 -14.35 10.25 -21.65
CA LEU A 559 -15.51 11.08 -22.00
C LEU A 559 -16.75 10.74 -21.14
N ALA A 560 -17.00 9.45 -20.89
CA ALA A 560 -18.14 9.02 -20.06
C ALA A 560 -17.99 9.43 -18.59
N ALA A 561 -16.77 9.59 -18.09
CA ALA A 561 -16.55 9.99 -16.72
C ALA A 561 -17.14 11.37 -16.39
N CYS A 562 -17.17 12.29 -17.36
CA CYS A 562 -17.79 13.62 -17.19
C CYS A 562 -19.27 13.53 -16.76
N ASP A 563 -20.02 12.55 -17.29
CA ASP A 563 -21.45 12.35 -16.99
C ASP A 563 -21.66 11.53 -15.70
N LEU A 564 -20.65 10.78 -15.27
CA LEU A 564 -20.72 9.82 -14.17
C LEU A 564 -20.04 10.32 -12.88
N THR A 565 -19.38 11.48 -12.93
CA THR A 565 -18.60 12.04 -11.83
C THR A 565 -19.48 12.49 -10.68
N ARG A 566 -19.04 12.16 -9.46
CA ARG A 566 -19.67 12.54 -8.21
C ARG A 566 -18.61 12.96 -7.19
N LYS A 567 -18.91 14.02 -6.46
CA LYS A 567 -18.10 14.51 -5.34
C LYS A 567 -17.97 13.46 -4.23
N PRO A 568 -16.85 13.43 -3.49
CA PRO A 568 -16.69 12.55 -2.33
C PRO A 568 -17.85 12.64 -1.32
N GLU A 569 -18.37 13.84 -1.04
CA GLU A 569 -19.49 14.03 -0.10
C GLU A 569 -20.80 13.41 -0.60
N GLY A 570 -20.89 13.11 -1.90
CA GLY A 570 -22.01 12.41 -2.50
C GLY A 570 -22.05 10.92 -2.16
N PHE A 571 -20.97 10.35 -1.62
CA PHE A 571 -20.91 8.97 -1.16
C PHE A 571 -21.06 8.88 0.34
N ASN A 572 -21.72 7.82 0.83
CA ASN A 572 -22.00 7.63 2.26
C ASN A 572 -22.67 8.86 2.92
N ALA A 573 -23.51 9.57 2.17
CA ALA A 573 -24.03 10.90 2.52
C ALA A 573 -24.90 10.90 3.79
N ASP A 574 -25.59 9.79 4.09
CA ASP A 574 -26.23 9.61 5.40
C ASP A 574 -25.21 9.03 6.39
N PRO A 575 -24.71 9.82 7.36
CA PRO A 575 -23.76 9.32 8.35
C PRO A 575 -24.36 8.24 9.24
N ARG A 576 -25.69 8.20 9.39
CA ARG A 576 -26.43 7.26 10.24
C ARG A 576 -26.92 6.04 9.47
N ALA A 577 -26.48 5.84 8.24
CA ALA A 577 -26.76 4.64 7.48
C ALA A 577 -25.49 3.81 7.25
N PHE A 578 -25.64 2.49 7.29
CA PHE A 578 -24.62 1.54 6.87
C PHE A 578 -25.28 0.30 6.23
N ALA A 579 -24.54 -0.37 5.35
CA ALA A 579 -24.99 -1.62 4.75
C ALA A 579 -24.31 -2.82 5.44
N CYS A 580 -25.06 -3.87 5.67
CA CYS A 580 -24.58 -5.21 6.01
C CYS A 580 -24.87 -6.18 4.84
N LEU A 581 -24.59 -7.48 4.93
CA LEU A 581 -24.76 -8.38 3.78
C LEU A 581 -26.21 -8.51 3.28
N THR A 582 -27.19 -8.30 4.17
CA THR A 582 -28.61 -8.57 3.88
C THR A 582 -29.51 -7.34 3.96
N HIS A 583 -29.08 -6.29 4.66
CA HIS A 583 -29.88 -5.10 4.95
C HIS A 583 -29.06 -3.81 4.91
N THR A 584 -29.70 -2.71 4.53
CA THR A 584 -29.26 -1.36 4.90
C THR A 584 -29.95 -0.97 6.21
N ILE A 585 -29.17 -0.54 7.20
CA ILE A 585 -29.65 -0.12 8.52
C ILE A 585 -29.43 1.38 8.66
N GLN A 586 -30.50 2.11 9.00
CA GLN A 586 -30.50 3.56 9.16
C GLN A 586 -30.99 3.96 10.56
N PHE A 587 -30.20 4.74 11.28
CA PHE A 587 -30.59 5.25 12.59
C PHE A 587 -31.28 6.60 12.50
N GLY A 588 -32.31 6.79 13.32
CA GLY A 588 -33.04 8.05 13.41
C GLY A 588 -33.58 8.30 14.82
N ARG A 589 -34.28 9.42 14.96
CA ARG A 589 -35.08 9.75 16.15
C ARG A 589 -36.50 10.04 15.70
N ARG A 590 -37.49 9.56 16.45
CA ARG A 590 -38.92 9.80 16.21
C ARG A 590 -39.60 10.27 17.50
N PRO A 591 -40.73 10.99 17.42
CA PRO A 591 -41.56 11.26 18.58
C PRO A 591 -41.88 9.97 19.32
N ASP A 592 -41.76 10.01 20.63
CA ASP A 592 -42.07 8.90 21.50
C ASP A 592 -43.60 8.72 21.59
N PRO A 593 -44.15 7.59 21.10
CA PRO A 593 -45.58 7.33 21.21
C PRO A 593 -46.04 7.17 22.67
N GLU A 594 -45.12 6.90 23.60
CA GLU A 594 -45.38 6.70 25.03
C GLU A 594 -44.96 7.92 25.87
N CYS A 595 -44.89 9.12 25.25
CA CYS A 595 -44.55 10.32 26.00
C CYS A 595 -45.63 10.59 27.09
N PRO A 596 -45.26 10.63 28.39
CA PRO A 596 -46.24 10.83 29.46
C PRO A 596 -46.86 12.23 29.47
N ASP A 597 -46.15 13.20 28.90
CA ASP A 597 -46.56 14.60 28.83
C ASP A 597 -46.85 14.97 27.36
N PRO A 598 -48.12 15.18 26.99
CA PRO A 598 -48.50 15.51 25.62
C PRO A 598 -47.97 16.89 25.16
N ASP A 599 -47.53 17.75 26.08
CA ASP A 599 -46.97 19.06 25.77
C ASP A 599 -45.44 19.02 25.53
N VAL A 600 -44.80 17.85 25.73
CA VAL A 600 -43.36 17.65 25.51
C VAL A 600 -43.12 16.64 24.40
N VAL A 601 -42.45 17.06 23.32
CA VAL A 601 -42.00 16.10 22.30
C VAL A 601 -40.73 15.40 22.77
N ARG A 602 -40.88 14.27 23.47
CA ARG A 602 -39.77 13.35 23.74
C ARG A 602 -39.41 12.60 22.46
N LEU A 603 -38.14 12.61 22.05
CA LEU A 603 -37.66 11.85 20.90
C LEU A 603 -36.98 10.56 21.36
N VAL A 604 -37.36 9.42 20.76
CA VAL A 604 -36.72 8.12 20.97
C VAL A 604 -35.93 7.68 19.74
N PRO A 605 -34.74 7.10 19.92
CA PRO A 605 -33.96 6.58 18.80
C PRO A 605 -34.59 5.30 18.25
N TYR A 606 -34.38 5.05 16.96
CA TYR A 606 -34.76 3.80 16.31
C TYR A 606 -33.70 3.40 15.27
N ALA A 607 -33.65 2.11 14.95
CA ALA A 607 -32.91 1.56 13.81
C ALA A 607 -33.92 1.03 12.79
N LYS A 608 -33.99 1.67 11.62
CA LYS A 608 -34.81 1.20 10.49
C LYS A 608 -33.99 0.23 9.67
N THR A 609 -34.49 -0.99 9.52
CA THR A 609 -33.85 -2.06 8.76
C THR A 609 -34.56 -2.23 7.41
N VAL A 610 -33.84 -2.06 6.31
CA VAL A 610 -34.36 -2.25 4.95
C VAL A 610 -33.66 -3.44 4.33
N LYS A 611 -34.40 -4.47 3.91
CA LYS A 611 -33.82 -5.67 3.27
C LYS A 611 -33.32 -5.32 1.87
N GLY A 612 -32.12 -5.78 1.53
CA GLY A 612 -31.42 -5.44 0.29
C GLY A 612 -30.81 -4.04 0.32
N HIS A 613 -30.33 -3.58 -0.85
CA HIS A 613 -29.55 -2.34 -0.98
C HIS A 613 -30.00 -1.52 -2.18
N ARG A 614 -29.84 -0.21 -2.07
CA ARG A 614 -30.19 0.75 -3.11
C ARG A 614 -28.95 1.45 -3.62
N ARG A 615 -28.84 1.58 -4.94
CA ARG A 615 -27.76 2.32 -5.61
C ARG A 615 -27.73 3.77 -5.17
N GLU A 616 -28.92 4.35 -4.99
CA GLU A 616 -29.12 5.75 -4.61
C GLU A 616 -28.60 6.09 -3.21
N ASP A 617 -28.33 5.10 -2.36
CA ASP A 617 -27.75 5.33 -1.03
C ASP A 617 -26.24 5.65 -1.12
N PHE A 618 -25.59 5.36 -2.26
CA PHE A 618 -24.16 5.58 -2.52
C PHE A 618 -23.23 5.08 -1.40
N ILE A 619 -23.60 3.98 -0.76
CA ILE A 619 -22.78 3.32 0.27
C ILE A 619 -21.59 2.65 -0.43
N THR A 620 -20.38 2.86 0.09
CA THR A 620 -19.14 2.33 -0.53
C THR A 620 -18.52 1.16 0.20
N LYS A 621 -19.06 0.80 1.37
CA LYS A 621 -18.53 -0.27 2.24
C LYS A 621 -19.67 -1.05 2.89
N VAL A 622 -19.50 -2.36 2.98
CA VAL A 622 -20.46 -3.28 3.59
C VAL A 622 -19.82 -3.96 4.79
N LEU A 623 -20.60 -4.05 5.87
CA LEU A 623 -20.32 -4.87 7.03
C LEU A 623 -20.56 -6.35 6.65
N PRO A 624 -19.57 -7.25 6.73
CA PRO A 624 -19.63 -8.61 6.19
C PRO A 624 -20.45 -9.58 7.06
N VAL A 625 -21.57 -9.14 7.62
CA VAL A 625 -22.44 -9.91 8.51
C VAL A 625 -23.86 -9.83 8.00
N ALA A 626 -24.56 -10.96 7.99
CA ALA A 626 -26.01 -10.97 7.75
C ALA A 626 -26.73 -10.47 9.00
N TYR A 627 -27.59 -9.47 8.83
CA TYR A 627 -28.44 -9.00 9.93
C TYR A 627 -29.54 -10.02 10.25
N ASP A 628 -29.59 -10.42 11.52
CA ASP A 628 -30.66 -11.18 12.13
C ASP A 628 -31.02 -10.50 13.46
N LYS A 629 -32.26 -10.04 13.58
CA LYS A 629 -32.76 -9.30 14.75
C LYS A 629 -32.77 -10.14 16.04
N ASP A 630 -32.86 -11.46 15.92
CA ASP A 630 -33.04 -12.37 17.05
C ASP A 630 -31.71 -13.00 17.50
N ALA A 631 -30.65 -12.85 16.69
CA ALA A 631 -29.31 -13.37 16.98
C ALA A 631 -28.74 -12.80 18.29
N LYS A 632 -28.03 -13.67 19.02
CA LYS A 632 -27.39 -13.39 20.31
C LYS A 632 -25.90 -13.68 20.22
N ALA A 633 -25.12 -13.10 21.13
CA ALA A 633 -23.68 -13.34 21.24
C ALA A 633 -23.28 -13.72 22.68
N PRO A 634 -23.76 -14.88 23.19
CA PRO A 634 -23.55 -15.25 24.60
C PRO A 634 -22.07 -15.43 24.97
N ARG A 635 -21.21 -15.96 24.07
CA ARG A 635 -19.78 -16.09 24.36
C ARG A 635 -19.10 -14.73 24.38
N PHE A 636 -19.44 -13.86 23.45
CA PHE A 636 -18.94 -12.48 23.43
C PHE A 636 -19.38 -11.69 24.66
N GLU A 637 -20.65 -11.78 25.05
CA GLU A 637 -21.16 -11.10 26.24
C GLU A 637 -20.50 -11.63 27.53
N ALA A 638 -20.31 -12.96 27.63
CA ALA A 638 -19.59 -13.57 28.75
C ALA A 638 -18.11 -13.14 28.79
N PHE A 639 -17.47 -13.07 27.63
CA PHE A 639 -16.10 -12.55 27.48
C PHE A 639 -16.02 -11.09 27.98
N MET A 640 -16.95 -10.23 27.54
CA MET A 640 -17.00 -8.84 27.98
C MET A 640 -17.25 -8.72 29.49
N ALA A 641 -18.16 -9.53 30.04
CA ALA A 641 -18.44 -9.58 31.47
C ALA A 641 -17.23 -10.03 32.30
N ARG A 642 -16.45 -11.00 31.81
CA ARG A 642 -15.23 -11.48 32.45
C ARG A 642 -14.16 -10.39 32.51
N PHE A 643 -13.82 -9.80 31.37
CA PHE A 643 -12.65 -8.92 31.27
C PHE A 643 -12.92 -7.45 31.66
N LEU A 644 -14.19 -7.03 31.60
CA LEU A 644 -14.65 -5.73 32.08
C LEU A 644 -15.78 -5.96 33.08
N PRO A 645 -15.49 -6.26 34.36
CA PRO A 645 -16.51 -6.68 35.34
C PRO A 645 -17.48 -5.57 35.73
N ILE A 646 -17.11 -4.31 35.55
CA ILE A 646 -17.94 -3.15 35.88
C ILE A 646 -18.91 -2.86 34.73
N GLU A 647 -20.21 -3.01 34.98
CA GLU A 647 -21.27 -2.84 33.97
C GLU A 647 -21.24 -1.47 33.29
N ALA A 648 -21.05 -0.39 34.07
CA ALA A 648 -20.99 0.96 33.52
C ALA A 648 -19.82 1.14 32.54
N VAL A 649 -18.68 0.48 32.78
CA VAL A 649 -17.53 0.46 31.86
C VAL A 649 -17.85 -0.36 30.61
N ARG A 650 -18.45 -1.55 30.74
CA ARG A 650 -18.89 -2.36 29.59
C ARG A 650 -19.84 -1.59 28.69
N ARG A 651 -20.82 -0.91 29.28
CA ARG A 651 -21.77 -0.07 28.57
C ARG A 651 -21.09 1.08 27.84
N CYS A 652 -20.12 1.74 28.47
CA CYS A 652 -19.31 2.77 27.82
C CYS A 652 -18.52 2.21 26.62
N VAL A 653 -17.97 1.00 26.74
CA VAL A 653 -17.25 0.32 25.65
C VAL A 653 -18.20 -0.09 24.52
N GLN A 654 -19.41 -0.55 24.84
CA GLN A 654 -20.47 -0.84 23.87
C GLN A 654 -20.88 0.40 23.09
N VAL A 655 -21.11 1.52 23.76
CA VAL A 655 -21.39 2.81 23.12
C VAL A 655 -20.21 3.24 22.26
N GLY A 656 -18.98 3.13 22.77
CA GLY A 656 -17.76 3.47 22.05
C GLY A 656 -17.59 2.68 20.75
N ALA A 657 -17.81 1.37 20.79
CA ALA A 657 -17.77 0.50 19.61
C ALA A 657 -18.97 0.76 18.66
N GLY A 658 -20.18 0.93 19.20
CA GLY A 658 -21.41 1.20 18.45
C GLY A 658 -21.40 2.55 17.72
N LEU A 659 -20.63 3.53 18.19
CA LEU A 659 -20.37 4.78 17.45
C LEU A 659 -19.77 4.53 16.06
N GLY A 660 -19.06 3.40 15.87
CA GLY A 660 -18.59 2.93 14.58
C GLY A 660 -19.71 2.59 13.58
N LEU A 661 -20.98 2.62 13.98
CA LEU A 661 -22.12 2.49 13.06
C LEU A 661 -22.76 3.84 12.69
N LEU A 662 -22.41 4.93 13.39
CA LEU A 662 -23.15 6.20 13.33
C LEU A 662 -22.48 7.30 12.52
N GLY A 663 -21.22 7.14 12.09
CA GLY A 663 -20.60 8.11 11.18
C GLY A 663 -20.51 9.54 11.71
N LEU A 664 -20.69 9.74 13.02
CA LEU A 664 -20.80 11.06 13.65
C LEU A 664 -19.42 11.55 14.11
N PRO A 665 -19.15 12.86 14.05
CA PRO A 665 -17.87 13.46 14.45
C PRO A 665 -17.75 13.55 15.98
N VAL A 666 -17.69 12.41 16.66
CA VAL A 666 -17.47 12.34 18.10
C VAL A 666 -15.98 12.54 18.37
N GLN A 667 -15.62 13.63 19.05
CA GLN A 667 -14.22 13.97 19.35
C GLN A 667 -13.65 13.12 20.50
N LYS A 668 -13.62 11.80 20.32
CA LYS A 668 -13.11 10.84 21.31
C LYS A 668 -12.24 9.76 20.68
N VAL A 669 -11.27 9.30 21.45
CA VAL A 669 -10.46 8.11 21.24
C VAL A 669 -10.57 7.25 22.49
N PHE A 670 -10.82 5.96 22.32
CA PHE A 670 -10.79 4.99 23.40
C PHE A 670 -9.40 4.36 23.47
N PHE A 671 -8.69 4.57 24.58
CA PHE A 671 -7.38 3.96 24.83
C PHE A 671 -7.55 2.75 25.76
N HIS A 672 -7.37 1.55 25.22
CA HIS A 672 -7.49 0.29 25.93
C HIS A 672 -6.15 -0.06 26.61
N TYR A 673 -6.13 -0.03 27.94
CA TYR A 673 -4.94 -0.20 28.78
C TYR A 673 -5.00 -1.49 29.63
N GLY A 674 -3.87 -2.16 29.82
CA GLY A 674 -3.68 -3.26 30.79
C GLY A 674 -2.43 -4.11 30.51
N ASN A 675 -2.06 -4.99 31.43
CA ASN A 675 -0.72 -5.64 31.50
C ASN A 675 -0.55 -6.93 30.67
N GLY A 676 -1.10 -7.00 29.46
CA GLY A 676 -1.07 -8.21 28.61
C GLY A 676 -2.01 -9.33 29.09
N ALA A 677 -2.40 -10.23 28.19
CA ALA A 677 -3.34 -11.34 28.46
C ALA A 677 -4.71 -10.94 29.07
N ASN A 678 -5.13 -9.68 28.90
CA ASN A 678 -6.41 -9.16 29.43
C ASN A 678 -7.55 -9.11 28.41
N GLY A 679 -7.46 -9.79 27.26
CA GLY A 679 -8.53 -9.78 26.25
C GLY A 679 -8.66 -8.52 25.38
N LYS A 680 -7.87 -7.47 25.59
CA LYS A 680 -7.89 -6.23 24.78
C LYS A 680 -7.75 -6.48 23.28
N SER A 681 -6.71 -7.22 22.90
CA SER A 681 -6.41 -7.52 21.49
C SER A 681 -7.48 -8.41 20.87
N VAL A 682 -8.00 -9.38 21.63
CA VAL A 682 -9.10 -10.26 21.21
C VAL A 682 -10.36 -9.46 20.92
N PHE A 683 -10.74 -8.53 21.82
CA PHE A 683 -11.88 -7.63 21.62
C PHE A 683 -11.74 -6.78 20.36
N LEU A 684 -10.60 -6.09 20.21
CA LEU A 684 -10.39 -5.19 19.06
C LEU A 684 -10.31 -5.95 17.74
N GLU A 685 -9.66 -7.11 17.71
CA GLU A 685 -9.60 -7.97 16.52
C GLU A 685 -10.98 -8.53 16.16
N THR A 686 -11.75 -9.00 17.15
CA THR A 686 -13.14 -9.46 16.93
C THR A 686 -13.98 -8.35 16.28
N LEU A 687 -13.90 -7.12 16.79
CA LEU A 687 -14.61 -5.98 16.19
C LEU A 687 -14.12 -5.68 14.76
N VAL A 688 -12.80 -5.70 14.51
CA VAL A 688 -12.26 -5.48 13.16
C VAL A 688 -12.81 -6.52 12.17
N ARG A 689 -12.93 -7.80 12.55
CA ARG A 689 -13.54 -8.86 11.72
C ARG A 689 -15.03 -8.63 11.48
N VAL A 690 -15.78 -8.25 12.53
CA VAL A 690 -17.22 -7.96 12.44
C VAL A 690 -17.49 -6.73 11.55
N PHE A 691 -16.72 -5.65 11.71
CA PHE A 691 -16.86 -4.44 10.89
C PHE A 691 -16.36 -4.65 9.44
N GLY A 692 -15.37 -5.52 9.23
CA GLY A 692 -14.80 -5.83 7.92
C GLY A 692 -14.33 -4.58 7.18
N ALA A 693 -14.90 -4.33 5.99
CA ALA A 693 -14.51 -3.19 5.14
C ALA A 693 -14.79 -1.81 5.76
N LEU A 694 -15.66 -1.73 6.78
CA LEU A 694 -15.90 -0.51 7.57
C LEU A 694 -14.85 -0.27 8.65
N ALA A 695 -13.97 -1.24 8.92
CA ALA A 695 -12.84 -1.08 9.81
C ALA A 695 -11.52 -0.86 9.05
N SER A 696 -10.58 -0.18 9.70
CA SER A 696 -9.20 -0.09 9.22
C SER A 696 -8.22 -0.09 10.40
N SER A 697 -7.04 -0.68 10.18
CA SER A 697 -5.94 -0.62 11.16
C SER A 697 -4.90 0.39 10.70
N LEU A 698 -4.56 1.34 11.57
CA LEU A 698 -3.45 2.27 11.36
C LEU A 698 -2.20 1.74 12.06
N PRO A 699 -1.04 1.77 11.38
CA PRO A 699 0.23 1.45 11.99
C PRO A 699 0.60 2.52 13.02
N THR A 700 1.33 2.13 14.06
CA THR A 700 1.72 3.00 15.18
C THR A 700 2.43 4.27 14.68
N GLU A 701 3.30 4.12 13.67
CA GLU A 701 4.13 5.17 13.03
C GLU A 701 3.30 6.31 12.44
N ALA A 702 2.03 6.07 12.11
CA ALA A 702 1.14 7.12 11.64
C ALA A 702 0.85 8.16 12.74
N ILE A 703 0.93 7.75 14.01
CA ILE A 703 0.40 8.49 15.18
C ILE A 703 1.49 8.81 16.22
N ILE A 704 2.67 8.20 16.14
CA ILE A 704 3.83 8.50 17.01
C ILE A 704 4.94 9.27 16.27
N GLY A 705 5.79 10.02 17.01
CA GLY A 705 6.99 10.68 16.46
C GLY A 705 6.92 12.22 16.37
N THR A 706 7.90 12.84 15.71
CA THR A 706 8.01 14.30 15.50
C THR A 706 7.43 14.74 14.15
N ASN A 707 6.90 15.96 14.07
CA ASN A 707 6.19 16.50 12.90
C ASN A 707 7.15 16.90 11.76
N ASP A 708 7.79 15.91 11.12
CA ASP A 708 8.78 16.13 10.06
C ASP A 708 8.25 15.86 8.63
N LYS A 709 6.94 15.64 8.45
CA LYS A 709 6.36 15.46 7.10
C LYS A 709 6.09 16.84 6.46
N GLN A 710 6.70 17.09 5.29
CA GLN A 710 6.45 18.26 4.45
C GLN A 710 4.99 18.27 3.94
N GLY A 711 4.34 19.44 3.98
CA GLY A 711 2.97 19.63 3.45
C GLY A 711 2.95 19.47 1.94
N GLY A 712 2.54 18.30 1.45
CA GLY A 712 2.49 17.94 0.02
C GLY A 712 2.87 16.49 -0.28
N ALA A 713 3.46 15.77 0.68
CA ALA A 713 3.78 14.36 0.55
C ALA A 713 2.51 13.49 0.45
N ALA A 714 2.57 12.39 -0.31
CA ALA A 714 1.49 11.41 -0.38
C ALA A 714 1.14 10.87 1.01
N SER A 715 -0.16 10.67 1.26
CA SER A 715 -0.70 10.16 2.53
C SER A 715 -1.57 8.91 2.33
N PRO A 716 -1.04 7.81 1.75
CA PRO A 716 -1.84 6.60 1.47
C PRO A 716 -2.50 6.03 2.74
N GLU A 717 -1.82 6.17 3.88
CA GLU A 717 -2.31 5.73 5.19
C GLU A 717 -3.58 6.45 5.64
N LEU A 718 -3.77 7.71 5.26
CA LEU A 718 -4.97 8.47 5.61
C LEU A 718 -6.03 8.33 4.53
N ALA A 719 -5.64 8.19 3.26
CA ALA A 719 -6.56 8.02 2.14
C ALA A 719 -7.41 6.74 2.27
N ARG A 720 -6.85 5.65 2.81
CA ARG A 720 -7.59 4.39 3.06
C ARG A 720 -8.72 4.54 4.09
N LEU A 721 -8.75 5.63 4.87
CA LEU A 721 -9.77 5.88 5.88
C LEU A 721 -11.07 6.46 5.30
N TYR A 722 -11.10 6.74 3.99
CA TYR A 722 -12.32 7.19 3.34
C TYR A 722 -13.44 6.13 3.44
N GLY A 723 -14.60 6.55 3.97
CA GLY A 723 -15.74 5.68 4.24
C GLY A 723 -15.57 4.69 5.40
N VAL A 724 -14.40 4.64 6.05
CA VAL A 724 -14.18 3.81 7.25
C VAL A 724 -14.94 4.42 8.43
N ARG A 725 -15.48 3.56 9.30
CA ARG A 725 -16.24 3.96 10.49
C ARG A 725 -15.61 3.48 11.82
N PHE A 726 -14.73 2.49 11.78
CA PHE A 726 -14.00 2.02 12.95
C PHE A 726 -12.50 1.98 12.66
N VAL A 727 -11.69 2.66 13.47
CA VAL A 727 -10.23 2.68 13.30
C VAL A 727 -9.57 2.06 14.51
N ARG A 728 -8.74 1.04 14.29
CA ARG A 728 -7.84 0.48 15.30
C ARG A 728 -6.43 1.04 15.11
N VAL A 729 -5.80 1.49 16.17
CA VAL A 729 -4.36 1.79 16.21
C VAL A 729 -3.69 0.68 16.99
N VAL A 730 -2.80 -0.06 16.33
CA VAL A 730 -2.16 -1.23 16.92
C VAL A 730 -1.05 -0.77 17.87
N GLU A 731 -1.08 -1.31 19.09
CA GLU A 731 -0.04 -1.27 20.13
C GLU A 731 0.82 0.00 20.18
N LEU A 732 0.36 1.01 20.92
CA LEU A 732 1.15 2.20 21.20
C LEU A 732 2.27 1.88 22.21
N PRO A 733 3.54 2.18 21.88
CA PRO A 733 4.65 1.99 22.79
C PRO A 733 4.58 2.98 23.95
N ALA A 734 4.94 2.50 25.13
CA ALA A 734 5.02 3.33 26.32
C ALA A 734 6.08 4.43 26.17
N ASN A 735 5.83 5.60 26.74
CA ASN A 735 6.76 6.73 26.82
C ASN A 735 7.21 7.34 25.47
N VAL A 736 6.59 6.96 24.35
CA VAL A 736 6.86 7.57 23.05
C VAL A 736 5.91 8.76 22.81
N PRO A 737 6.40 9.93 22.33
CA PRO A 737 5.55 11.08 22.07
C PRO A 737 4.43 10.79 21.06
N LEU A 738 3.20 11.14 21.46
CA LEU A 738 2.02 11.10 20.61
C LEU A 738 1.97 12.34 19.71
N ARG A 739 1.67 12.16 18.42
CA ARG A 739 1.47 13.28 17.48
C ARG A 739 0.09 13.89 17.71
N GLU A 740 0.02 14.87 18.60
CA GLU A 740 -1.23 15.49 19.01
C GLU A 740 -2.01 16.11 17.85
N ASP A 741 -1.32 16.66 16.83
CA ASP A 741 -1.95 17.20 15.62
C ASP A 741 -2.66 16.10 14.80
N VAL A 742 -2.05 14.92 14.68
CA VAL A 742 -2.66 13.77 14.01
C VAL A 742 -3.88 13.29 14.78
N VAL A 743 -3.78 13.16 16.11
CA VAL A 743 -4.94 12.73 16.92
C VAL A 743 -6.07 13.76 16.86
N LYS A 744 -5.74 15.06 16.85
CA LYS A 744 -6.73 16.14 16.67
C LYS A 744 -7.39 16.10 15.29
N LYS A 745 -6.67 15.72 14.24
CA LYS A 745 -7.22 15.49 12.88
C LYS A 745 -8.08 14.24 12.82
N LEU A 746 -7.62 13.12 13.36
CA LEU A 746 -8.36 11.84 13.38
C LEU A 746 -9.66 11.92 14.18
N THR A 747 -9.67 12.70 15.27
CA THR A 747 -10.88 13.01 16.06
C THR A 747 -11.56 14.30 15.63
N GLY A 748 -10.99 14.98 14.63
CA GLY A 748 -11.43 16.28 14.15
C GLY A 748 -12.67 16.13 13.29
N GLY A 749 -13.58 17.09 13.38
CA GLY A 749 -14.72 17.17 12.48
C GLY A 749 -14.41 17.88 11.16
N GLU A 750 -13.15 18.25 10.93
CA GLU A 750 -12.66 19.03 9.77
C GLU A 750 -12.29 18.08 8.63
N THR A 751 -12.26 18.60 7.39
CA THR A 751 -11.82 17.82 6.23
C THR A 751 -10.31 17.57 6.31
N ILE A 752 -9.89 16.38 5.88
CA ILE A 752 -8.49 16.02 5.75
C ILE A 752 -8.16 15.94 4.26
N PRO A 753 -7.24 16.78 3.76
CA PRO A 753 -6.72 16.60 2.42
C PRO A 753 -5.82 15.37 2.38
N VAL A 754 -6.13 14.45 1.49
CA VAL A 754 -5.37 13.21 1.30
C VAL A 754 -4.96 13.04 -0.15
N ARG A 755 -3.83 12.36 -0.35
CA ARG A 755 -3.32 12.03 -1.67
C ARG A 755 -2.88 10.59 -1.73
N ASN A 756 -3.49 9.84 -2.63
CA ASN A 756 -3.06 8.49 -2.97
C ASN A 756 -1.80 8.54 -3.86
N LEU A 757 -1.01 7.47 -3.82
CA LEU A 757 0.16 7.35 -4.69
C LEU A 757 -0.30 7.35 -6.15
N PHE A 758 0.30 8.21 -6.98
CA PHE A 758 -0.04 8.38 -8.41
C PHE A 758 -1.47 8.86 -8.73
N LYS A 759 -2.18 9.44 -7.75
CA LYS A 759 -3.52 10.02 -7.92
C LYS A 759 -3.58 11.49 -7.49
N GLY A 760 -4.68 12.15 -7.86
CA GLY A 760 -5.01 13.51 -7.44
C GLY A 760 -5.25 13.62 -5.93
N PHE A 761 -5.38 14.85 -5.45
CA PHE A 761 -5.84 15.10 -4.08
C PHE A 761 -7.35 14.86 -4.02
N PHE A 762 -7.84 14.38 -2.88
CA PHE A 762 -9.24 14.55 -2.53
C PHE A 762 -9.34 14.84 -1.04
N GLU A 763 -10.40 15.53 -0.66
CA GLU A 763 -10.69 15.79 0.75
C GLU A 763 -11.83 14.91 1.21
N PHE A 764 -11.78 14.48 2.47
CA PHE A 764 -12.93 13.89 3.11
C PHE A 764 -12.96 14.23 4.59
N ARG A 765 -14.17 14.18 5.16
CA ARG A 765 -14.38 14.35 6.59
C ARG A 765 -14.24 12.99 7.30
N PRO A 766 -13.40 12.88 8.36
CA PRO A 766 -13.36 11.68 9.20
C PRO A 766 -14.72 11.42 9.83
N VAL A 767 -15.20 10.18 9.68
CA VAL A 767 -16.49 9.71 10.19
C VAL A 767 -16.35 8.43 11.02
N PHE A 768 -15.13 8.13 11.46
CA PHE A 768 -14.84 6.95 12.26
C PHE A 768 -14.66 7.28 13.74
N ILE A 769 -14.81 6.25 14.57
CA ILE A 769 -14.34 6.26 15.96
C ILE A 769 -13.00 5.51 16.05
N ALA A 770 -12.03 6.09 16.78
CA ALA A 770 -10.70 5.52 16.93
C ALA A 770 -10.56 4.79 18.27
N HIS A 771 -10.02 3.56 18.21
CA HIS A 771 -9.64 2.73 19.33
C HIS A 771 -8.14 2.47 19.27
N MET A 772 -7.44 2.81 20.34
CA MET A 772 -6.01 2.59 20.51
C MET A 772 -5.80 1.57 21.62
N SER A 773 -4.75 0.78 21.54
CA SER A 773 -4.37 -0.14 22.62
C SER A 773 -2.90 0.02 23.00
N GLY A 774 -2.56 -0.19 24.25
CA GLY A 774 -1.16 -0.21 24.71
C GLY A 774 -1.04 -0.84 26.09
N ASN A 775 0.15 -1.40 26.36
CA ASN A 775 0.49 -1.94 27.68
C ASN A 775 1.10 -0.89 28.60
N GLY A 776 1.45 0.27 28.06
CA GLY A 776 1.85 1.45 28.81
C GLY A 776 1.38 2.71 28.10
N TYR A 777 1.46 3.83 28.79
CA TYR A 777 0.94 5.07 28.27
C TYR A 777 1.91 5.74 27.29
N PRO A 778 1.43 6.24 26.14
CA PRO A 778 2.25 7.11 25.29
C PRO A 778 2.52 8.43 26.01
N LYS A 779 3.60 9.11 25.63
CA LYS A 779 3.92 10.42 26.21
C LYS A 779 3.05 11.50 25.57
N ILE A 780 2.33 12.24 26.40
CA ILE A 780 1.54 13.42 26.01
C ILE A 780 2.12 14.62 26.75
N ASP A 781 2.32 15.74 26.05
CA ASP A 781 2.78 16.95 26.72
C ASP A 781 1.62 17.52 27.56
N GLY A 782 1.77 17.52 28.89
CA GLY A 782 0.74 17.93 29.87
C GLY A 782 0.22 19.36 29.74
N THR A 783 0.74 20.15 28.81
CA THR A 783 0.32 21.54 28.57
C THR A 783 -0.87 21.70 27.62
N ASP A 784 -1.25 20.66 26.87
CA ASP A 784 -2.33 20.70 25.87
C ASP A 784 -3.62 20.05 26.41
N ASN A 785 -4.55 20.86 26.94
CA ASN A 785 -5.85 20.35 27.38
C ASN A 785 -6.69 19.75 26.24
N GLY A 786 -6.35 20.03 24.98
CA GLY A 786 -7.08 19.58 23.81
C GLY A 786 -6.99 18.08 23.58
N ILE A 787 -5.86 17.44 23.87
CA ILE A 787 -5.73 15.98 23.73
C ILE A 787 -6.41 15.23 24.88
N TRP A 788 -6.30 15.73 26.12
CA TRP A 788 -6.91 15.11 27.30
C TRP A 788 -8.43 15.05 27.24
N ARG A 789 -9.09 16.06 26.64
CA ARG A 789 -10.55 15.99 26.41
C ARG A 789 -10.96 14.96 25.36
N ARG A 790 -10.02 14.48 24.52
CA ARG A 790 -10.29 13.49 23.45
C ARG A 790 -10.01 12.06 23.89
N ILE A 791 -9.13 11.82 24.86
CA ILE A 791 -8.81 10.46 25.31
C ILE A 791 -9.80 9.99 26.37
N ALA A 792 -10.21 8.73 26.29
CA ALA A 792 -10.93 8.00 27.32
C ALA A 792 -10.18 6.67 27.58
N VAL A 793 -9.59 6.53 28.78
CA VAL A 793 -8.84 5.33 29.16
C VAL A 793 -9.80 4.25 29.65
N ILE A 794 -9.80 3.12 28.95
CA ILE A 794 -10.51 1.90 29.34
C ILE A 794 -9.48 0.95 29.93
N HIS A 795 -9.50 0.79 31.26
CA HIS A 795 -8.64 -0.18 31.94
C HIS A 795 -9.27 -1.58 31.89
N TRP A 796 -8.48 -2.58 31.49
CA TRP A 796 -8.83 -4.00 31.45
C TRP A 796 -8.14 -4.72 32.62
N PRO A 797 -8.80 -4.84 33.78
CA PRO A 797 -8.13 -5.19 35.04
C PRO A 797 -7.84 -6.70 35.19
N ILE A 798 -8.49 -7.57 34.42
CA ILE A 798 -8.39 -9.02 34.57
C ILE A 798 -7.34 -9.55 33.59
N ALA A 799 -6.28 -10.16 34.08
CA ALA A 799 -5.28 -10.89 33.28
C ALA A 799 -5.51 -12.39 33.44
N LEU A 800 -5.40 -13.15 32.36
CA LEU A 800 -5.42 -14.61 32.42
C LEU A 800 -4.08 -15.15 32.91
N GLU A 801 -4.13 -16.19 33.74
CA GLU A 801 -2.95 -17.01 34.02
C GLU A 801 -2.55 -17.80 32.76
N ASP A 802 -1.27 -18.12 32.61
CA ASP A 802 -0.75 -18.84 31.43
C ASP A 802 -1.47 -20.17 31.16
N SER A 803 -1.96 -20.84 32.22
CA SER A 803 -2.72 -22.09 32.11
C SER A 803 -4.13 -21.92 31.53
N GLU A 804 -4.71 -20.73 31.64
CA GLU A 804 -6.02 -20.38 31.10
C GLU A 804 -5.94 -19.72 29.72
N GLN A 805 -4.74 -19.33 29.30
CA GLN A 805 -4.52 -18.71 27.99
C GLN A 805 -4.72 -19.75 26.88
N ARG A 806 -5.54 -19.37 25.92
CA ARG A 806 -5.84 -20.16 24.72
C ARG A 806 -5.24 -19.48 23.50
N ASP A 807 -5.18 -20.21 22.40
CA ASP A 807 -4.74 -19.65 21.13
C ASP A 807 -5.58 -18.43 20.74
N PHE A 808 -4.90 -17.39 20.24
CA PHE A 808 -5.54 -16.12 19.92
C PHE A 808 -6.57 -16.25 18.79
N GLU A 809 -6.21 -16.97 17.73
CA GLU A 809 -7.09 -17.16 16.57
C GLU A 809 -8.29 -18.03 16.89
N GLU A 810 -8.11 -19.05 17.73
CA GLU A 810 -9.19 -19.89 18.23
C GLU A 810 -10.25 -19.05 18.97
N VAL A 811 -9.82 -18.24 19.95
CA VAL A 811 -10.74 -17.40 20.74
C VAL A 811 -11.42 -16.36 19.86
N VAL A 812 -10.68 -15.67 19.00
CA VAL A 812 -11.27 -14.68 18.08
C VAL A 812 -12.24 -15.35 17.10
N GLY A 813 -11.91 -16.52 16.58
CA GLY A 813 -12.78 -17.30 15.70
C GLY A 813 -14.09 -17.71 16.37
N GLU A 814 -14.04 -18.16 17.63
CA GLU A 814 -15.23 -18.49 18.42
C GLU A 814 -16.15 -17.29 18.64
N LEU A 815 -15.58 -16.12 18.94
CA LEU A 815 -16.35 -14.89 19.14
C LEU A 815 -16.91 -14.36 17.82
N ALA A 816 -16.09 -14.34 16.76
CA ALA A 816 -16.49 -13.89 15.44
C ALA A 816 -17.58 -14.77 14.81
N ALA A 817 -17.71 -16.04 15.21
CA ALA A 817 -18.83 -16.89 14.81
C ALA A 817 -20.19 -16.34 15.30
N GLU A 818 -20.20 -15.53 16.37
CA GLU A 818 -21.40 -14.85 16.90
C GLU A 818 -21.63 -13.47 16.25
N ALA A 819 -21.01 -13.18 15.11
CA ALA A 819 -21.04 -11.86 14.47
C ALA A 819 -22.44 -11.23 14.31
N PRO A 820 -23.52 -11.96 13.93
CA PRO A 820 -24.87 -11.38 13.88
C PRO A 820 -25.36 -10.87 15.25
N GLY A 821 -25.04 -11.59 16.33
CA GLY A 821 -25.34 -11.15 17.70
C GLY A 821 -24.47 -9.97 18.14
N ILE A 822 -23.19 -9.95 17.76
CA ILE A 822 -22.29 -8.81 18.02
C ILE A 822 -22.77 -7.57 17.26
N LEU A 823 -23.29 -7.72 16.04
CA LEU A 823 -23.91 -6.62 15.30
C LEU A 823 -25.12 -6.04 16.06
N ASN A 824 -25.99 -6.89 16.63
CA ASN A 824 -27.08 -6.41 17.48
C ASN A 824 -26.58 -5.69 18.73
N TRP A 825 -25.51 -6.19 19.35
CA TRP A 825 -24.84 -5.54 20.47
C TRP A 825 -24.29 -4.15 20.10
N LEU A 826 -23.69 -4.00 18.91
CA LEU A 826 -23.23 -2.70 18.38
C LEU A 826 -24.40 -1.75 18.08
N ILE A 827 -25.49 -2.26 17.49
CA ILE A 827 -26.72 -1.49 17.22
C ILE A 827 -27.29 -0.93 18.52
N GLU A 828 -27.36 -1.72 19.60
CA GLU A 828 -27.83 -1.22 20.89
C GLU A 828 -26.89 -0.16 21.48
N GLY A 829 -25.56 -0.30 21.28
CA GLY A 829 -24.59 0.74 21.63
C GLY A 829 -24.85 2.06 20.89
N ALA A 830 -25.13 1.99 19.60
CA ALA A 830 -25.50 3.15 18.77
C ALA A 830 -26.82 3.78 19.22
N LEU A 831 -27.85 2.97 19.49
CA LEU A 831 -29.14 3.46 20.01
C LEU A 831 -29.00 4.11 21.38
N THR A 832 -28.18 3.54 22.25
CA THR A 832 -27.85 4.11 23.57
C THR A 832 -27.18 5.48 23.43
N TYR A 833 -26.20 5.62 22.54
CA TYR A 833 -25.61 6.93 22.23
C TYR A 833 -26.66 7.93 21.73
N LEU A 834 -27.54 7.52 20.83
CA LEU A 834 -28.59 8.39 20.31
C LEU A 834 -29.65 8.73 21.36
N ARG A 835 -29.78 7.96 22.44
CA ARG A 835 -30.69 8.23 23.56
C ARG A 835 -30.08 9.23 24.55
N GLU A 836 -28.81 9.04 24.91
CA GLU A 836 -28.22 9.66 26.11
C GLU A 836 -26.91 10.40 25.85
N GLY A 837 -26.31 10.23 24.67
CA GLY A 837 -24.95 10.66 24.37
C GLY A 837 -23.89 9.70 24.91
N LEU A 838 -22.63 10.12 24.82
CA LEU A 838 -21.51 9.36 25.37
C LEU A 838 -21.29 9.74 26.84
N ILE A 839 -21.66 8.84 27.74
CA ILE A 839 -21.44 8.99 29.18
C ILE A 839 -20.18 8.20 29.57
N LEU A 840 -19.16 8.91 30.05
CA LEU A 840 -17.97 8.26 30.64
C LEU A 840 -18.25 7.93 32.12
N PRO A 841 -18.12 6.68 32.56
CA PRO A 841 -18.33 6.32 33.96
C PRO A 841 -17.18 6.83 34.85
N PRO A 842 -17.38 6.92 36.18
CA PRO A 842 -16.38 7.42 37.11
C PRO A 842 -15.01 6.74 36.97
N GLU A 843 -14.98 5.43 36.71
CA GLU A 843 -13.76 4.63 36.60
C GLU A 843 -12.94 4.98 35.36
N VAL A 844 -13.61 5.24 34.23
CA VAL A 844 -12.95 5.72 33.00
C VAL A 844 -12.41 7.13 33.19
N ARG A 845 -13.15 8.00 33.90
CA ARG A 845 -12.66 9.36 34.22
C ARG A 845 -11.46 9.30 35.15
N ALA A 846 -11.51 8.47 36.18
CA ALA A 846 -10.43 8.26 37.13
C ALA A 846 -9.17 7.73 36.43
N ALA A 847 -9.27 6.67 35.63
CA ALA A 847 -8.13 6.14 34.87
C ALA A 847 -7.54 7.15 33.88
N THR A 848 -8.39 7.96 33.24
CA THR A 848 -7.93 9.05 32.35
C THR A 848 -7.21 10.15 33.13
N GLN A 849 -7.69 10.49 34.33
CA GLN A 849 -7.09 11.48 35.21
C GLN A 849 -5.76 10.99 35.79
N GLU A 850 -5.68 9.73 36.18
CA GLU A 850 -4.44 9.07 36.63
C GLU A 850 -3.37 9.11 35.55
N TYR A 851 -3.71 8.73 34.31
CA TYR A 851 -2.79 8.86 33.18
C TYR A 851 -2.32 10.31 32.98
N ARG A 852 -3.22 11.30 33.11
CA ARG A 852 -2.87 12.71 33.02
C ARG A 852 -1.89 13.14 34.11
N ASP A 853 -2.12 12.70 35.33
CA ASP A 853 -1.31 13.05 36.49
C ASP A 853 0.07 12.40 36.40
N GLU A 854 0.17 11.15 35.92
CA GLU A 854 1.44 10.47 35.63
C GLU A 854 2.32 11.23 34.62
N MET A 855 1.71 11.87 33.62
CA MET A 855 2.44 12.64 32.60
C MET A 855 2.83 14.06 33.07
N ASP A 856 2.23 14.57 34.14
CA ASP A 856 2.49 15.90 34.71
C ASP A 856 3.55 15.86 35.82
N VAL A 857 4.81 15.62 35.43
CA VAL A 857 5.94 15.51 36.37
C VAL A 857 6.13 16.77 37.23
N VAL A 858 5.83 17.96 36.69
CA VAL A 858 5.89 19.21 37.47
C VAL A 858 4.72 19.29 38.46
N GLY A 859 3.52 18.84 38.07
CA GLY A 859 2.39 18.71 38.97
C GLY A 859 2.66 17.78 40.15
N GLN A 860 3.30 16.64 39.91
CA GLN A 860 3.69 15.70 40.96
C GLN A 860 4.68 16.32 41.95
N PHE A 861 5.66 17.09 41.46
CA PHE A 861 6.56 17.87 42.32
C PHE A 861 5.79 18.89 43.15
N VAL A 862 4.87 19.65 42.54
CA VAL A 862 4.05 20.63 43.27
C VAL A 862 3.22 19.94 44.36
N ALA A 863 2.60 18.81 44.06
CA ALA A 863 1.80 18.06 45.04
C ALA A 863 2.64 17.48 46.19
N SER A 864 3.90 17.11 45.93
CA SER A 864 4.76 16.43 46.92
C SER A 864 5.60 17.40 47.75
N CYS A 865 6.06 18.49 47.14
CA CYS A 865 7.11 19.35 47.68
C CYS A 865 6.70 20.82 47.83
N VAL A 866 5.47 21.21 47.47
CA VAL A 866 5.00 22.60 47.60
C VAL A 866 3.77 22.65 48.50
N GLU A 867 3.88 23.41 49.59
CA GLU A 867 2.77 23.66 50.50
C GLU A 867 2.30 25.12 50.43
N PRO A 868 0.98 25.38 50.56
CA PRO A 868 0.46 26.73 50.75
C PRO A 868 1.06 27.37 52.02
N ALA A 869 1.64 28.56 51.87
CA ALA A 869 2.21 29.34 52.96
C ALA A 869 1.98 30.83 52.68
N PRO A 870 0.82 31.40 53.08
CA PRO A 870 0.47 32.79 52.80
C PRO A 870 1.55 33.78 53.23
N GLY A 871 1.90 34.73 52.36
CA GLY A 871 2.93 35.74 52.61
C GLY A 871 4.38 35.26 52.43
N MET A 872 4.60 33.95 52.23
CA MET A 872 5.91 33.39 51.89
C MET A 872 6.08 33.32 50.38
N TRP A 873 7.33 33.22 49.94
CA TRP A 873 7.65 33.08 48.52
C TRP A 873 8.91 32.27 48.30
N VAL A 874 8.98 31.62 47.15
CA VAL A 874 10.14 30.82 46.71
C VAL A 874 10.67 31.41 45.40
N THR A 875 11.98 31.60 45.29
CA THR A 875 12.56 32.07 44.02
C THR A 875 12.40 31.01 42.92
N ALA A 876 12.15 31.44 41.69
CA ALA A 876 11.98 30.52 40.56
C ALA A 876 13.18 29.56 40.39
N ARG A 877 14.39 30.07 40.64
CA ARG A 877 15.64 29.30 40.57
C ARG A 877 15.76 28.28 41.69
N ALA A 878 15.37 28.63 42.92
CA ALA A 878 15.36 27.69 44.05
C ALA A 878 14.33 26.57 43.82
N ALA A 879 13.14 26.92 43.33
CA ALA A 879 12.11 25.94 42.97
C ALA A 879 12.58 24.99 41.86
N TYR A 880 13.28 25.48 40.84
CA TYR A 880 13.79 24.62 39.77
C TYR A 880 14.90 23.67 40.25
N ARG A 881 15.81 24.13 41.12
CA ARG A 881 16.84 23.26 41.72
C ARG A 881 16.21 22.13 42.53
N ALA A 882 15.31 22.50 43.45
CA ALA A 882 14.54 21.53 44.24
C ALA A 882 13.78 20.53 43.37
N TYR A 883 13.20 20.99 42.25
CA TYR A 883 12.55 20.12 41.27
C TYR A 883 13.52 19.18 40.55
N ALA A 884 14.70 19.66 40.17
CA ALA A 884 15.71 18.83 39.51
C ALA A 884 16.20 17.73 40.45
N ASP A 885 16.52 18.08 41.70
CA ASP A 885 16.95 17.13 42.73
C ASP A 885 15.84 16.10 43.01
N TRP A 886 14.59 16.56 43.16
CA TRP A 886 13.44 15.67 43.37
C TRP A 886 13.19 14.75 42.16
N SER A 887 13.38 15.27 40.94
CA SER A 887 13.21 14.47 39.72
C SER A 887 14.24 13.35 39.66
N ASP A 888 15.51 13.65 39.95
CA ASP A 888 16.60 12.69 39.93
C ASP A 888 16.40 11.59 40.99
N GLU A 889 16.01 11.94 42.22
CA GLU A 889 15.68 10.95 43.27
C GLU A 889 14.50 10.06 42.90
N ASN A 890 13.54 10.58 42.15
CA ASN A 890 12.38 9.82 41.67
C ASN A 890 12.64 9.08 40.34
N GLY A 891 13.89 9.04 39.86
CA GLY A 891 14.28 8.38 38.61
C GLY A 891 13.70 9.02 37.35
N LYS A 892 13.30 10.29 37.43
CA LYS A 892 12.68 11.06 36.34
C LYS A 892 13.69 12.05 35.76
N LYS A 893 13.70 12.21 34.44
CA LYS A 893 14.50 13.26 33.80
C LYS A 893 13.83 14.62 34.00
N PRO A 894 14.50 15.63 34.59
CA PRO A 894 13.92 16.94 34.77
C PRO A 894 13.61 17.60 33.43
N VAL A 895 12.47 18.30 33.36
CA VAL A 895 12.18 19.18 32.22
C VAL A 895 13.10 20.40 32.23
N THR A 896 13.24 21.09 31.09
CA THR A 896 14.05 22.31 31.03
C THR A 896 13.52 23.40 31.96
N GLU A 897 14.40 24.25 32.50
CA GLU A 897 14.04 25.37 33.39
C GLU A 897 12.95 26.28 32.79
N THR A 898 13.02 26.54 31.49
CA THR A 898 12.00 27.30 30.75
C THR A 898 10.62 26.61 30.75
N ARG A 899 10.58 25.28 30.59
CA ARG A 899 9.33 24.50 30.63
C ARG A 899 8.79 24.44 32.06
N PHE A 900 9.65 24.14 33.03
CA PHE A 900 9.30 24.16 34.46
C PHE A 900 8.68 25.50 34.87
N GLY A 901 9.32 26.62 34.49
CA GLY A 901 8.82 27.96 34.79
C GLY A 901 7.47 28.27 34.14
N ARG A 902 7.20 27.74 32.94
CA ARG A 902 5.90 27.87 32.28
C ARG A 902 4.81 27.09 33.00
N ASP A 903 5.12 25.86 33.44
CA ASP A 903 4.17 24.95 34.08
C ASP A 903 3.85 25.41 35.51
N MET A 904 4.86 25.85 36.27
CA MET A 904 4.68 26.42 37.61
C MET A 904 3.81 27.67 37.62
N LYS A 905 3.96 28.57 36.64
CA LYS A 905 3.10 29.79 36.52
C LYS A 905 1.62 29.47 36.30
N ARG A 906 1.29 28.29 35.77
CA ARG A 906 -0.10 27.84 35.61
C ARG A 906 -0.67 27.25 36.90
N LYS A 907 0.20 26.82 37.82
CA LYS A 907 -0.16 26.12 39.06
C LYS A 907 -0.12 27.01 40.31
N LEU A 908 0.75 28.01 40.33
CA LEU A 908 0.98 28.90 41.48
C LEU A 908 0.92 30.38 41.09
N GLN A 909 0.57 31.23 42.05
CA GLN A 909 0.71 32.68 41.89
C GLN A 909 2.18 33.06 41.73
N HIS A 910 2.47 34.04 40.90
CA HIS A 910 3.85 34.43 40.57
C HIS A 910 3.98 35.95 40.50
N GLY A 911 5.18 36.43 40.81
CA GLY A 911 5.48 37.85 40.79
C GLY A 911 6.98 38.12 40.72
N ARG A 912 7.37 39.32 41.11
CA ARG A 912 8.78 39.70 41.34
C ARG A 912 8.94 40.18 42.78
N ASN A 913 10.06 39.83 43.39
CA ASN A 913 10.42 40.38 44.70
C ASN A 913 11.01 41.79 44.57
N GLY A 914 11.33 42.44 45.69
CA GLY A 914 11.92 43.79 45.74
C GLY A 914 13.25 43.96 45.00
N ALA A 915 13.93 42.86 44.63
CA ALA A 915 15.17 42.86 43.85
C ALA A 915 14.93 42.55 42.35
N GLY A 916 13.68 42.47 41.90
CA GLY A 916 13.30 42.17 40.51
C GLY A 916 13.40 40.69 40.12
N VAL A 917 13.66 39.79 41.06
CA VAL A 917 13.79 38.34 40.82
C VAL A 917 12.41 37.69 40.76
N HIS A 918 12.22 36.76 39.81
CA HIS A 918 10.98 35.99 39.69
C HIS A 918 10.77 35.05 40.88
N VAL A 919 9.57 35.11 41.47
CA VAL A 919 9.16 34.31 42.64
C VAL A 919 7.78 33.69 42.44
N TYR A 920 7.55 32.55 43.09
CA TYR A 920 6.22 31.96 43.31
C TYR A 920 5.75 32.38 44.71
N GLN A 921 4.52 32.88 44.80
CA GLN A 921 3.95 33.51 45.99
C GLN A 921 3.04 32.54 46.75
N ASP A 922 2.86 32.84 48.04
CA ASP A 922 1.99 32.11 48.98
C ASP A 922 2.31 30.61 49.08
N CYS A 923 3.58 30.26 48.91
CA CYS A 923 4.04 28.88 48.96
C CYS A 923 5.41 28.74 49.63
N ARG A 924 5.67 27.55 50.17
CA ARG A 924 6.99 27.11 50.66
C ARG A 924 7.33 25.74 50.10
N LEU A 925 8.62 25.42 50.05
CA LEU A 925 9.08 24.08 49.70
C LEU A 925 9.18 23.20 50.96
N VAL A 926 8.73 21.95 50.85
CA VAL A 926 8.78 20.93 51.90
C VAL A 926 9.22 19.58 51.32
N ASN A 927 9.58 18.62 52.18
CA ASN A 927 9.91 17.25 51.78
C ASN A 927 10.93 17.19 50.63
N LEU A 928 11.95 18.05 50.70
CA LEU A 928 12.99 18.10 49.68
C LEU A 928 14.04 16.99 49.91
N PRO A 929 14.61 16.44 48.82
CA PRO A 929 15.84 15.66 48.83
C PRO A 929 16.92 16.26 49.75
N ASP A 930 17.70 15.41 50.41
CA ASP A 930 18.97 15.86 50.97
C ASP A 930 19.86 16.31 49.80
N PRO A 931 20.50 17.49 49.87
CA PRO A 931 21.30 17.98 48.75
C PRO A 931 22.40 16.98 48.44
N ILE A 932 22.45 16.50 47.19
CA ILE A 932 23.53 15.64 46.70
C ILE A 932 24.84 16.41 46.92
N SER A 933 25.61 16.00 47.92
CA SER A 933 26.91 16.57 48.21
C SER A 933 27.76 16.51 46.95
N ALA A 934 28.27 17.67 46.51
CA ALA A 934 29.13 17.80 45.34
C ALA A 934 30.25 16.74 45.33
N PRO A 935 30.72 16.29 44.14
CA PRO A 935 31.81 15.32 44.07
C PRO A 935 33.01 15.82 44.89
N ARG A 936 33.50 14.97 45.82
CA ARG A 936 34.68 15.25 46.63
C ARG A 936 35.84 15.65 45.72
N SER A 937 36.50 16.76 46.08
CA SER A 937 37.70 17.20 45.38
C SER A 937 38.82 16.16 45.58
N PRO A 938 39.72 15.92 44.60
CA PRO A 938 40.78 14.91 44.72
C PRO A 938 41.85 15.20 45.78
N ASP A 939 41.71 16.26 46.58
CA ASP A 939 42.72 16.72 47.53
C ASP A 939 42.43 16.33 48.99
N ASP A 940 41.37 15.57 49.28
CA ASP A 940 41.00 15.19 50.64
C ASP A 940 41.62 13.87 51.16
N ASP A 941 42.53 13.24 50.40
CA ASP A 941 43.39 12.16 50.92
C ASP A 941 44.86 12.65 51.00
N ARG A 942 45.19 13.27 52.12
CA ARG A 942 46.57 13.38 52.65
C ARG A 942 46.64 12.81 54.06
#